data_AF-A0A0K2TUR4-F1
#
_entry.id   AF-A0A0K2TUR4-F1
#
_cell.length_a   1.000
_cell.length_b   1.000
_cell.length_c   1.000
_cell.angle_alpha   90.00
_cell.angle_beta   90.00
_cell.angle_gamma   90.00
#
_symmetry.space_group_name_H-M   'P 1'
#
loop_
_entity.id
_entity.type
_entity.pdbx_description
1 polymer ?
#
loop_
_entity_poly.entity_id
_entity_poly.type
_entity_poly.pdbx_seq_one_letter_code
_entity_poly.pdbx_strand_id
1 'polypeptide(L)'
;MYYLKRRLSVINEKAPSSREEEDDEEDDIPEEEPSPDDEKTNDELDGVTKESRSPKDGSTITKEDGTEEEKEPLQEQTAISLEKEDIPYIAPRPRAYTAGASISTEKFDTLSLSSLKRYTSVTSLVSNAMDRVNHAVIPIRKSEVIKLQIFVTVLFLLIVLFVGTAHVTHYRHVGEMRLFGRVKLEESLGRIFIFNAEDVLTVEAELGGQFTQGVHPYPCKNTQNTKKGSSSFNLTDSSLKNEELSPKKEDNICIEWKNQARLEMKKSLLKEGMNCYSLHWQSLHEDVSPIDCFPVGKDHGHWYGGGETAGAAWPLDKGQIRNSPFVTGDEDNTEWGNVIKKYFLNSKGFSLTIEDHTPLFVSMNESKFCIQARFDNFAYYYHRFNLPRLNYTICVEQDIKTVHSKLLPESFWEGHSQKDLDTLQHLLEKPIWQLNSKNEGFPVSHDLLEKYIEEVLGRRKFQNDNDRGYLLLDHRWQKYMGDFEFNNKAFPDIKKTLQIIKDSGFQLVLTVNPYVSTESKNFRVGVQKEIFVKERNSPKNVPALTWFDNIPSTAFLDITNNMTVQWLQTRLEKLSKTLNNEALFYLDIGNTFHVPTYFNFSVPLDNPDLYGEHFTKHVMDQVPVIGVSGASSKRPKAPAFVFLSTPKSNWSNLQTIIPKVLHLSVVDYPFVNPGPVGGVPSDSGILVQFELYVRWWQLNTFLPMLHFLQPPTLYPLTKVTLIYIFVSFEL
;
A
#
# COMPACT_ATOMS: atom_id res chain seq x y z
N MET A 1 15.91 -30.70 -7.43
CA MET A 1 17.24 -30.21 -7.90
C MET A 1 17.17 -29.53 -9.27
N TYR A 2 16.56 -30.13 -10.29
CA TYR A 2 16.47 -29.52 -11.64
C TYR A 2 15.65 -28.20 -11.67
N TYR A 3 14.56 -28.11 -10.91
CA TYR A 3 13.74 -26.88 -10.83
C TYR A 3 14.32 -25.76 -9.95
N LEU A 4 15.25 -26.08 -9.03
CA LEU A 4 15.99 -25.06 -8.24
C LEU A 4 16.86 -24.19 -9.17
N LYS A 5 17.52 -24.80 -10.16
CA LYS A 5 18.20 -24.08 -11.25
C LYS A 5 17.27 -23.15 -12.06
N ARG A 6 15.96 -23.43 -12.09
CA ARG A 6 14.96 -22.62 -12.80
C ARG A 6 14.41 -21.45 -11.97
N ARG A 7 14.44 -21.53 -10.63
CA ARG A 7 14.25 -20.35 -9.76
C ARG A 7 15.39 -19.34 -9.97
N LEU A 8 16.62 -19.83 -10.15
CA LEU A 8 17.81 -19.01 -10.38
C LEU A 8 17.94 -18.42 -11.79
N SER A 9 17.45 -19.11 -12.85
CA SER A 9 17.64 -18.64 -14.24
C SER A 9 17.01 -17.27 -14.52
N VAL A 10 15.92 -16.91 -13.82
CA VAL A 10 15.25 -15.60 -13.96
C VAL A 10 16.03 -14.46 -13.28
N ILE A 11 16.89 -14.79 -12.32
CA ILE A 11 17.74 -13.83 -11.60
C ILE A 11 19.06 -13.63 -12.37
N ASN A 12 19.70 -14.72 -12.79
CA ASN A 12 21.01 -14.67 -13.46
C ASN A 12 20.97 -14.07 -14.87
N GLU A 13 19.83 -14.01 -15.56
CA GLU A 13 19.70 -13.30 -16.84
C GLU A 13 19.76 -11.75 -16.71
N LYS A 14 19.75 -11.20 -15.49
CA LYS A 14 19.76 -9.74 -15.24
C LYS A 14 20.83 -9.23 -14.29
N ALA A 15 21.65 -10.12 -13.70
CA ALA A 15 22.86 -9.68 -13.01
C ALA A 15 23.91 -9.29 -14.07
N PRO A 16 24.59 -8.13 -13.94
CA PRO A 16 25.69 -7.80 -14.84
C PRO A 16 26.82 -8.80 -14.60
N SER A 17 27.20 -9.55 -15.63
CA SER A 17 28.38 -10.41 -15.58
C SER A 17 29.61 -9.54 -15.36
N SER A 18 30.31 -9.73 -14.24
CA SER A 18 31.70 -9.32 -14.13
C SER A 18 32.49 -10.04 -15.22
N ARG A 19 32.91 -9.31 -16.25
CA ARG A 19 33.98 -9.77 -17.13
C ARG A 19 35.26 -9.68 -16.31
N GLU A 20 35.72 -10.82 -15.85
CA GLU A 20 37.14 -11.01 -15.59
C GLU A 20 37.81 -11.06 -16.97
N GLU A 21 38.77 -10.18 -17.21
CA GLU A 21 39.67 -10.27 -18.36
C GLU A 21 40.72 -11.31 -17.96
N GLU A 22 40.64 -12.50 -18.55
CA GLU A 22 41.70 -13.51 -18.48
C GLU A 22 42.87 -13.03 -19.36
N ASP A 23 43.95 -12.56 -18.73
CA ASP A 23 45.24 -12.39 -19.39
C ASP A 23 46.00 -13.73 -19.35
N ASP A 24 46.25 -14.31 -20.52
CA ASP A 24 47.06 -15.52 -20.70
C ASP A 24 48.56 -15.23 -20.48
N GLU A 25 49.17 -15.79 -19.43
CA GLU A 25 50.62 -16.08 -19.41
C GLU A 25 50.85 -17.55 -18.99
N GLU A 26 51.33 -18.35 -19.95
CA GLU A 26 51.85 -19.70 -19.73
C GLU A 26 53.24 -19.62 -19.05
N ASP A 27 53.50 -20.44 -18.03
CA ASP A 27 54.87 -20.89 -17.72
C ASP A 27 54.88 -22.25 -16.96
N ASP A 28 55.94 -23.03 -17.20
CA ASP A 28 56.02 -24.49 -17.02
C ASP A 28 56.37 -25.03 -15.60
N ILE A 29 55.68 -26.11 -15.16
CA ILE A 29 56.22 -27.40 -14.61
C ILE A 29 57.10 -27.39 -13.30
N PRO A 30 57.17 -28.44 -12.41
CA PRO A 30 56.44 -29.72 -12.27
C PRO A 30 55.78 -29.98 -10.88
N GLU A 31 55.16 -31.16 -10.79
CA GLU A 31 54.66 -31.88 -9.60
C GLU A 31 55.71 -32.17 -8.50
N GLU A 32 55.25 -32.28 -7.24
CA GLU A 32 55.79 -33.24 -6.26
C GLU A 32 54.74 -33.57 -5.17
N GLU A 33 54.30 -34.83 -5.06
CA GLU A 33 53.71 -35.37 -3.82
C GLU A 33 54.83 -35.71 -2.82
N PRO A 34 54.56 -35.72 -1.50
CA PRO A 34 54.37 -37.04 -0.91
C PRO A 34 53.24 -37.12 0.14
N SER A 35 52.92 -38.36 0.48
CA SER A 35 51.81 -38.78 1.35
C SER A 35 52.28 -39.06 2.81
N PRO A 36 51.59 -39.84 3.68
CA PRO A 36 51.35 -39.45 5.08
C PRO A 36 52.23 -40.23 6.09
N ASP A 37 52.03 -40.03 7.41
CA ASP A 37 51.93 -41.12 8.42
C ASP A 37 51.70 -40.66 9.88
N ASP A 38 51.32 -41.63 10.73
CA ASP A 38 51.46 -41.74 12.21
C ASP A 38 50.53 -41.01 13.21
N GLU A 39 49.36 -41.62 13.43
CA GLU A 39 49.05 -42.48 14.61
C GLU A 39 49.68 -42.21 16.01
N LYS A 40 48.84 -42.00 17.06
CA LYS A 40 48.84 -42.66 18.42
C LYS A 40 48.01 -41.88 19.49
N THR A 41 46.96 -42.46 20.11
CA THR A 41 46.86 -43.14 21.45
C THR A 41 47.33 -42.29 22.66
N ASN A 42 46.75 -42.31 23.88
CA ASN A 42 45.60 -43.01 24.50
C ASN A 42 45.29 -42.39 25.91
N ASP A 43 44.45 -43.06 26.71
CA ASP A 43 44.29 -43.00 28.19
C ASP A 43 43.45 -41.84 28.79
N GLU A 44 42.85 -41.95 29.99
CA GLU A 44 41.98 -42.97 30.65
C GLU A 44 41.62 -42.46 32.08
N LEU A 45 40.45 -42.89 32.58
CA LEU A 45 40.07 -43.14 33.99
C LEU A 45 39.85 -42.04 35.09
N ASP A 46 38.60 -42.07 35.60
CA ASP A 46 38.15 -42.31 37.00
C ASP A 46 38.20 -41.30 38.18
N GLY A 47 37.12 -41.38 38.98
CA GLY A 47 37.06 -41.04 40.43
C GLY A 47 35.99 -40.01 40.85
N VAL A 48 35.03 -40.17 41.79
CA VAL A 48 34.25 -41.25 42.47
C VAL A 48 33.83 -40.74 43.88
N THR A 49 32.53 -40.86 44.26
CA THR A 49 31.91 -40.72 45.64
C THR A 49 31.90 -39.34 46.35
N LYS A 50 30.99 -38.93 47.26
CA LYS A 50 30.03 -39.51 48.26
C LYS A 50 29.01 -38.38 48.63
N GLU A 51 27.70 -38.56 48.78
CA GLU A 51 26.92 -39.25 49.83
C GLU A 51 26.87 -38.54 51.22
N SER A 52 25.71 -38.01 51.65
CA SER A 52 24.92 -38.56 52.79
C SER A 52 23.87 -37.62 53.47
N ARG A 53 22.72 -38.23 53.79
CA ARG A 53 21.83 -38.08 54.98
C ARG A 53 20.87 -36.89 55.22
N SER A 54 19.62 -37.32 55.49
CA SER A 54 18.48 -36.67 56.18
C SER A 54 18.63 -36.77 57.73
N PRO A 55 17.66 -36.40 58.62
CA PRO A 55 16.32 -37.02 58.73
C PRO A 55 15.16 -36.16 59.33
N LYS A 56 13.98 -36.79 59.55
CA LYS A 56 12.82 -36.39 60.39
C LYS A 56 11.92 -35.26 59.86
N ASP A 57 10.63 -35.11 60.22
CA ASP A 57 9.51 -35.94 60.72
C ASP A 57 8.23 -35.07 60.54
N GLY A 58 6.97 -35.51 60.42
CA GLY A 58 6.35 -36.84 60.33
C GLY A 58 4.84 -36.78 60.69
N SER A 59 4.01 -37.72 60.21
CA SER A 59 2.58 -37.96 60.58
C SER A 59 1.52 -36.92 60.07
N THR A 60 0.21 -37.21 59.84
CA THR A 60 -0.58 -38.46 59.71
C THR A 60 -2.09 -38.15 59.39
N ILE A 61 -2.67 -38.78 58.33
CA ILE A 61 -4.11 -39.20 58.17
C ILE A 61 -5.21 -38.08 58.21
N THR A 62 -6.44 -38.11 57.62
CA THR A 62 -7.37 -39.03 56.90
C THR A 62 -7.93 -38.28 55.66
N LYS A 63 -8.29 -38.82 54.48
CA LYS A 63 -9.16 -39.95 54.05
C LYS A 63 -10.67 -39.66 54.03
N GLU A 64 -11.36 -40.34 53.09
CA GLU A 64 -12.80 -40.29 52.70
C GLU A 64 -13.20 -39.04 51.88
N ASP A 65 -13.52 -39.10 50.57
CA ASP A 65 -14.33 -40.01 49.72
C ASP A 65 -15.82 -39.62 49.69
N GLY A 66 -16.42 -39.60 48.49
CA GLY A 66 -17.70 -38.94 48.24
C GLY A 66 -18.14 -38.98 46.77
N THR A 67 -19.04 -39.92 46.47
CA THR A 67 -19.58 -40.24 45.14
C THR A 67 -20.74 -39.34 44.69
N GLU A 68 -20.78 -39.14 43.37
CA GLU A 68 -21.94 -39.16 42.45
C GLU A 68 -23.29 -38.46 42.78
N GLU A 69 -23.69 -37.67 41.77
CA GLU A 69 -25.02 -37.59 41.13
C GLU A 69 -26.17 -36.68 41.62
N GLU A 70 -26.83 -36.16 40.57
CA GLU A 70 -28.15 -35.55 40.42
C GLU A 70 -28.63 -34.41 41.35
N LYS A 71 -28.82 -33.24 40.74
CA LYS A 71 -30.18 -32.68 40.51
C LYS A 71 -30.22 -31.54 39.51
N GLU A 72 -31.09 -31.67 38.49
CA GLU A 72 -31.75 -30.52 37.87
C GLU A 72 -32.61 -29.79 38.92
N PRO A 73 -32.95 -28.52 38.67
CA PRO A 73 -34.36 -28.31 38.33
C PRO A 73 -34.61 -27.45 37.09
N LEU A 74 -35.80 -27.67 36.55
CA LEU A 74 -36.44 -27.01 35.41
C LEU A 74 -36.56 -25.48 35.51
N GLN A 75 -36.64 -24.88 34.32
CA GLN A 75 -37.44 -23.69 33.96
C GLN A 75 -37.17 -22.36 34.68
N GLU A 76 -36.73 -21.37 33.89
CA GLU A 76 -37.71 -20.38 33.47
C GLU A 76 -37.46 -19.90 32.03
N GLN A 77 -38.53 -19.80 31.24
CA GLN A 77 -38.48 -19.21 29.90
C GLN A 77 -38.62 -17.70 30.04
N THR A 78 -37.63 -16.94 29.58
CA THR A 78 -37.82 -15.52 29.26
C THR A 78 -37.22 -15.22 27.89
N ALA A 79 -38.05 -15.38 26.86
CA ALA A 79 -37.78 -14.80 25.56
C ALA A 79 -37.88 -13.28 25.69
N ILE A 80 -36.75 -12.60 25.90
CA ILE A 80 -36.69 -11.15 25.82
C ILE A 80 -36.66 -10.77 24.34
N SER A 81 -37.85 -10.57 23.80
CA SER A 81 -38.06 -9.85 22.54
C SER A 81 -37.53 -8.42 22.70
N LEU A 82 -36.37 -8.14 22.11
CA LEU A 82 -35.93 -6.76 21.91
C LEU A 82 -36.67 -6.17 20.71
N GLU A 83 -37.32 -5.03 20.95
CA GLU A 83 -38.26 -4.39 20.04
C GLU A 83 -37.60 -3.96 18.71
N LYS A 84 -38.36 -4.12 17.62
CA LYS A 84 -38.16 -3.27 16.44
C LYS A 84 -38.72 -1.89 16.76
N GLU A 85 -37.85 -0.88 16.81
CA GLU A 85 -38.32 0.50 16.62
C GLU A 85 -38.60 0.72 15.13
N ASP A 86 -39.87 0.62 14.75
CA ASP A 86 -40.34 1.03 13.42
C ASP A 86 -40.29 2.56 13.30
N ILE A 87 -39.40 3.08 12.45
CA ILE A 87 -39.30 4.52 12.13
C ILE A 87 -40.38 4.87 11.08
N PRO A 88 -41.39 5.71 11.41
CA PRO A 88 -42.49 5.96 10.48
C PRO A 88 -42.12 6.96 9.38
N TYR A 89 -42.24 6.50 8.13
CA TYR A 89 -42.12 7.31 6.92
C TYR A 89 -43.38 8.18 6.74
N ILE A 90 -43.29 9.50 6.94
CA ILE A 90 -44.43 10.43 6.82
C ILE A 90 -44.26 11.37 5.62
N ALA A 91 -45.19 11.27 4.67
CA ALA A 91 -45.27 12.16 3.50
C ALA A 91 -46.05 13.45 3.82
N PRO A 92 -45.65 14.64 3.31
CA PRO A 92 -46.32 15.90 3.61
C PRO A 92 -47.48 16.20 2.64
N ARG A 93 -48.69 16.47 3.18
CA ARG A 93 -49.84 17.11 2.49
C ARG A 93 -50.84 17.68 3.54
N PRO A 94 -51.80 18.57 3.18
CA PRO A 94 -51.75 19.96 3.67
C PRO A 94 -52.96 20.44 4.48
N ARG A 95 -52.80 21.55 5.22
CA ARG A 95 -53.78 22.60 5.62
C ARG A 95 -53.05 23.59 6.55
N ALA A 96 -53.24 24.91 6.65
CA ALA A 96 -54.28 25.90 6.34
C ALA A 96 -54.73 26.62 7.64
N TYR A 97 -54.38 27.92 7.74
CA TYR A 97 -55.03 29.01 8.48
C TYR A 97 -55.28 28.97 10.01
N THR A 98 -54.79 30.01 10.71
CA THR A 98 -55.55 31.07 11.45
C THR A 98 -54.56 32.03 12.16
N ALA A 99 -54.93 33.19 12.72
CA ALA A 99 -55.62 34.39 12.19
C ALA A 99 -55.52 35.55 13.23
N GLY A 100 -55.57 36.82 12.81
CA GLY A 100 -55.71 38.01 13.69
C GLY A 100 -54.67 39.11 13.40
N ALA A 101 -54.96 40.15 12.59
CA ALA A 101 -55.72 41.39 12.89
C ALA A 101 -54.81 42.51 13.46
N SER A 102 -54.86 43.80 13.08
CA SER A 102 -55.72 44.63 12.19
C SER A 102 -54.87 45.84 11.67
N ILE A 103 -55.21 46.69 10.68
CA ILE A 103 -56.33 47.65 10.55
C ILE A 103 -56.52 48.05 9.06
N SER A 104 -57.71 48.56 8.73
CA SER A 104 -58.27 48.96 7.43
C SER A 104 -57.67 50.18 6.70
N THR A 105 -57.75 50.17 5.36
CA THR A 105 -58.59 51.13 4.58
C THR A 105 -59.14 50.48 3.30
N GLU A 106 -60.45 50.64 3.07
CA GLU A 106 -61.21 50.31 1.85
C GLU A 106 -60.84 51.26 0.67
N LYS A 107 -61.23 51.16 -0.62
CA LYS A 107 -62.05 50.30 -1.52
C LYS A 107 -61.59 50.69 -2.96
N PHE A 108 -61.96 50.07 -4.09
CA PHE A 108 -62.89 48.99 -4.47
C PHE A 108 -62.20 48.13 -5.57
N ASP A 109 -62.91 47.30 -6.36
CA ASP A 109 -62.32 46.27 -7.22
C ASP A 109 -62.83 46.28 -8.69
N THR A 110 -62.06 45.63 -9.58
CA THR A 110 -62.41 45.17 -10.95
C THR A 110 -62.77 46.18 -12.04
N LEU A 111 -61.97 46.24 -13.13
CA LEU A 111 -62.30 45.60 -14.42
C LEU A 111 -61.26 45.87 -15.54
N SER A 112 -61.10 44.86 -16.41
CA SER A 112 -60.66 44.90 -17.81
C SER A 112 -60.18 46.25 -18.40
N LEU A 113 -58.92 46.29 -18.87
CA LEU A 113 -58.40 47.39 -19.69
C LEU A 113 -57.83 46.89 -21.03
N SER A 114 -58.75 46.44 -21.87
CA SER A 114 -58.60 46.63 -23.31
C SER A 114 -58.76 48.13 -23.64
N SER A 115 -58.09 48.58 -24.70
CA SER A 115 -58.01 49.96 -25.20
C SER A 115 -57.21 50.98 -24.36
N LEU A 116 -56.07 51.41 -24.91
CA LEU A 116 -55.80 52.84 -25.14
C LEU A 116 -54.66 53.07 -26.14
N LYS A 117 -54.97 53.72 -27.25
CA LYS A 117 -53.99 54.36 -28.14
C LYS A 117 -53.52 55.68 -27.52
N ARG A 118 -52.22 55.98 -27.64
CA ARG A 118 -51.63 57.26 -28.11
C ARG A 118 -50.09 57.10 -28.09
N TYR A 119 -49.35 57.36 -29.17
CA TYR A 119 -49.03 58.64 -29.84
C TYR A 119 -48.17 59.61 -29.02
N THR A 120 -46.88 59.63 -29.36
CA THR A 120 -45.94 60.78 -29.27
C THR A 120 -44.94 60.60 -30.44
N SER A 121 -45.14 61.21 -31.60
CA SER A 121 -44.75 62.59 -31.96
C SER A 121 -43.23 62.81 -32.13
N VAL A 122 -42.73 62.72 -33.38
CA VAL A 122 -41.62 63.56 -33.86
C VAL A 122 -41.98 64.09 -35.24
N THR A 123 -41.80 65.40 -35.41
CA THR A 123 -42.14 66.22 -36.57
C THR A 123 -41.12 66.13 -37.71
N SER A 124 -41.63 65.83 -38.90
CA SER A 124 -41.45 66.57 -40.17
C SER A 124 -40.10 67.23 -40.51
N LEU A 125 -39.48 66.74 -41.58
CA LEU A 125 -38.65 67.37 -42.64
C LEU A 125 -38.27 66.17 -43.54
N VAL A 126 -38.42 66.11 -44.86
CA VAL A 126 -38.53 67.11 -45.93
C VAL A 126 -39.56 66.64 -46.98
N SER A 127 -40.23 67.58 -47.66
CA SER A 127 -41.01 67.31 -48.87
C SER A 127 -40.47 68.08 -50.09
N ASN A 128 -40.85 67.60 -51.28
CA ASN A 128 -40.76 68.28 -52.59
C ASN A 128 -39.38 68.43 -53.25
N ALA A 129 -38.99 67.42 -54.03
CA ALA A 129 -38.57 67.57 -55.43
C ALA A 129 -38.38 66.19 -56.10
N MET A 130 -39.28 65.78 -57.00
CA MET A 130 -39.04 65.88 -58.45
C MET A 130 -40.24 65.35 -59.24
N ASP A 131 -40.56 66.06 -60.32
CA ASP A 131 -41.71 65.78 -61.18
C ASP A 131 -41.35 64.76 -62.28
N ARG A 132 -42.35 64.02 -62.78
CA ARG A 132 -42.37 63.27 -64.06
C ARG A 132 -41.24 62.28 -64.39
N VAL A 133 -41.55 60.97 -64.30
CA VAL A 133 -41.30 60.02 -65.41
C VAL A 133 -42.46 59.02 -65.50
N ASN A 134 -43.21 59.05 -66.61
CA ASN A 134 -44.07 57.94 -67.02
C ASN A 134 -43.20 56.90 -67.74
N HIS A 135 -43.09 55.68 -67.20
CA HIS A 135 -42.66 54.52 -67.99
C HIS A 135 -43.59 53.32 -67.78
N ALA A 136 -43.82 52.60 -68.89
CA ALA A 136 -44.86 51.59 -69.00
C ALA A 136 -44.54 50.32 -68.21
N VAL A 137 -45.56 49.79 -67.54
CA VAL A 137 -45.49 48.47 -66.89
C VAL A 137 -45.59 47.39 -67.96
N ILE A 138 -44.45 46.76 -68.26
CA ILE A 138 -44.41 45.51 -69.03
C ILE A 138 -44.82 44.36 -68.09
N PRO A 139 -45.80 43.50 -68.45
CA PRO A 139 -46.20 42.38 -67.60
C PRO A 139 -45.17 41.25 -67.68
N ILE A 140 -44.27 41.18 -66.69
CA ILE A 140 -43.35 40.04 -66.54
C ILE A 140 -44.14 38.78 -66.20
N ARG A 141 -43.85 37.67 -66.89
CA ARG A 141 -44.52 36.36 -66.71
C ARG A 141 -44.39 35.88 -65.26
N LYS A 142 -45.54 35.61 -64.60
CA LYS A 142 -45.64 35.04 -63.23
C LYS A 142 -44.78 33.79 -62.95
N SER A 143 -44.35 33.07 -63.99
CA SER A 143 -43.45 31.91 -63.91
C SER A 143 -42.08 32.21 -63.28
N GLU A 144 -41.48 33.37 -63.58
CA GLU A 144 -40.09 33.63 -63.17
C GLU A 144 -39.98 34.14 -61.72
N VAL A 145 -40.99 34.90 -61.26
CA VAL A 145 -41.06 35.37 -59.86
C VAL A 145 -41.13 34.20 -58.87
N ILE A 146 -41.91 33.17 -59.20
CA ILE A 146 -42.03 31.96 -58.35
C ILE A 146 -40.71 31.17 -58.33
N LYS A 147 -40.03 31.03 -59.48
CA LYS A 147 -38.70 30.40 -59.54
C LYS A 147 -37.68 31.17 -58.71
N LEU A 148 -37.70 32.50 -58.76
CA LEU A 148 -36.81 33.35 -57.96
C LEU A 148 -37.10 33.22 -56.46
N GLN A 149 -38.37 33.20 -56.05
CA GLN A 149 -38.76 33.01 -54.65
C GLN A 149 -38.35 31.63 -54.12
N ILE A 150 -38.53 30.56 -54.90
CA ILE A 150 -38.07 29.21 -54.52
C ILE A 150 -36.54 29.21 -54.37
N PHE A 151 -35.80 29.80 -55.32
CA PHE A 151 -34.34 29.89 -55.26
C PHE A 151 -33.84 30.64 -54.01
N VAL A 152 -34.43 31.80 -53.71
CA VAL A 152 -34.10 32.59 -52.51
C VAL A 152 -34.43 31.83 -51.23
N THR A 153 -35.55 31.08 -51.19
CA THR A 153 -35.94 30.28 -50.01
C THR A 153 -34.99 29.11 -49.78
N VAL A 154 -34.56 28.43 -50.84
CA VAL A 154 -33.56 27.35 -50.77
C VAL A 154 -32.19 27.91 -50.35
N LEU A 155 -31.78 29.07 -50.88
CA LEU A 155 -30.55 29.74 -50.48
C LEU A 155 -30.57 30.16 -49.01
N PHE A 156 -31.69 30.70 -48.52
CA PHE A 156 -31.87 31.03 -47.11
C PHE A 156 -31.81 29.79 -46.22
N LEU A 157 -32.45 28.69 -46.60
CA LEU A 157 -32.34 27.40 -45.89
C LEU A 157 -30.91 26.87 -45.87
N LEU A 158 -30.16 26.97 -46.97
CA LEU A 158 -28.74 26.59 -47.02
C LEU A 158 -27.89 27.46 -46.10
N ILE A 159 -28.14 28.77 -46.04
CA ILE A 159 -27.43 29.69 -45.13
C ILE A 159 -27.77 29.38 -43.67
N VAL A 160 -29.05 29.18 -43.33
CA VAL A 160 -29.47 28.81 -41.97
C VAL A 160 -28.89 27.46 -41.56
N LEU A 161 -28.84 26.48 -42.47
CA LEU A 161 -28.24 25.18 -42.21
C LEU A 161 -26.71 25.28 -42.05
N PHE A 162 -26.03 26.11 -42.85
CA PHE A 162 -24.58 26.34 -42.75
C PHE A 162 -24.20 27.13 -41.48
N VAL A 163 -24.98 28.15 -41.10
CA VAL A 163 -24.80 28.88 -39.84
C VAL A 163 -25.14 27.97 -38.65
N GLY A 164 -26.17 27.13 -38.77
CA GLY A 164 -26.53 26.13 -37.76
C GLY A 164 -25.44 25.07 -37.55
N THR A 165 -24.89 24.49 -38.63
CA THR A 165 -23.78 23.54 -38.51
C THR A 165 -22.51 24.22 -38.01
N ALA A 166 -22.18 25.42 -38.47
CA ALA A 166 -21.05 26.20 -37.97
C ALA A 166 -21.19 26.56 -36.48
N HIS A 167 -22.39 26.90 -36.01
CA HIS A 167 -22.67 27.16 -34.60
C HIS A 167 -22.55 25.88 -33.76
N VAL A 168 -23.05 24.74 -34.25
CA VAL A 168 -22.93 23.44 -33.57
C VAL A 168 -21.48 22.94 -33.54
N THR A 169 -20.70 23.08 -34.62
CA THR A 169 -19.28 22.71 -34.62
C THR A 169 -18.45 23.65 -33.76
N HIS A 170 -18.74 24.96 -33.76
CA HIS A 170 -18.11 25.93 -32.86
C HIS A 170 -18.37 25.57 -31.39
N TYR A 171 -19.63 25.30 -31.00
CA TYR A 171 -19.93 24.91 -29.61
C TYR A 171 -19.31 23.57 -29.21
N ARG A 172 -19.18 22.60 -30.14
CA ARG A 172 -18.43 21.36 -29.87
C ARG A 172 -16.93 21.60 -29.71
N HIS A 173 -16.30 22.40 -30.58
CA HIS A 173 -14.86 22.67 -30.50
C HIS A 173 -14.47 23.61 -29.34
N VAL A 174 -15.36 24.49 -28.88
CA VAL A 174 -15.12 25.30 -27.66
C VAL A 174 -15.05 24.41 -26.41
N GLY A 175 -15.69 23.24 -26.41
CA GLY A 175 -15.58 22.27 -25.31
C GLY A 175 -14.32 21.41 -25.32
N GLU A 176 -13.61 21.27 -26.45
CA GLU A 176 -12.46 20.38 -26.61
C GLU A 176 -11.12 21.13 -26.59
N MET A 177 -10.50 21.26 -25.42
CA MET A 177 -9.11 21.73 -25.31
C MET A 177 -8.14 20.59 -25.65
N ARG A 178 -7.27 20.81 -26.66
CA ARG A 178 -6.08 19.97 -26.84
C ARG A 178 -4.99 20.48 -25.90
N LEU A 179 -4.64 19.66 -24.92
CA LEU A 179 -3.60 19.99 -23.94
C LEU A 179 -2.23 19.71 -24.58
N PHE A 180 -1.94 18.43 -24.81
CA PHE A 180 -0.78 17.98 -25.56
C PHE A 180 -1.26 17.35 -26.88
N GLY A 181 -0.35 17.10 -27.83
CA GLY A 181 -0.72 16.54 -29.15
C GLY A 181 -1.57 15.25 -29.10
N ARG A 182 -1.45 14.47 -28.01
CA ARG A 182 -2.19 13.21 -27.75
C ARG A 182 -3.04 13.25 -26.47
N VAL A 183 -3.34 14.43 -25.93
CA VAL A 183 -4.16 14.60 -24.73
C VAL A 183 -5.25 15.63 -25.00
N LYS A 184 -6.51 15.22 -24.86
CA LYS A 184 -7.69 16.07 -25.01
C LYS A 184 -8.39 16.22 -23.67
N LEU A 185 -8.90 17.41 -23.39
CA LEU A 185 -9.73 17.75 -22.24
C LEU A 185 -11.07 18.28 -22.74
N GLU A 186 -12.15 17.61 -22.38
CA GLU A 186 -13.53 18.07 -22.61
C GLU A 186 -13.98 18.90 -21.39
N GLU A 187 -14.00 20.23 -21.53
CA GLU A 187 -14.29 21.17 -20.45
C GLU A 187 -15.67 20.95 -19.81
N SER A 188 -16.69 20.69 -20.62
CA SER A 188 -18.09 20.61 -20.18
C SER A 188 -18.38 19.44 -19.25
N LEU A 189 -17.61 18.37 -19.36
CA LEU A 189 -17.73 17.15 -18.55
C LEU A 189 -16.53 16.95 -17.60
N GLY A 190 -15.50 17.81 -17.69
CA GLY A 190 -14.23 17.63 -16.97
C GLY A 190 -13.47 16.37 -17.39
N ARG A 191 -13.65 15.87 -18.62
CA ARG A 191 -13.10 14.56 -19.04
C ARG A 191 -11.78 14.68 -19.78
N ILE A 192 -10.77 13.93 -19.35
CA ILE A 192 -9.49 13.81 -20.03
C ILE A 192 -9.40 12.49 -20.81
N PHE A 193 -8.91 12.59 -22.05
CA PHE A 193 -8.68 11.47 -22.96
C PHE A 193 -7.21 11.46 -23.38
N ILE A 194 -6.51 10.36 -23.08
CA ILE A 194 -5.09 10.17 -23.43
C ILE A 194 -4.97 9.02 -24.44
N PHE A 195 -4.27 9.32 -25.54
CA PHE A 195 -4.04 8.39 -26.64
C PHE A 195 -2.60 7.85 -26.61
N ASN A 196 -2.42 6.57 -26.94
CA ASN A 196 -1.11 5.92 -26.97
C ASN A 196 -0.27 6.34 -28.20
N ALA A 197 0.86 5.65 -28.43
CA ALA A 197 1.75 5.91 -29.55
C ALA A 197 1.13 5.71 -30.94
N GLU A 198 0.01 4.97 -31.03
CA GLU A 198 -0.72 4.57 -32.23
C GLU A 198 -2.04 5.35 -32.39
N ASP A 199 -2.23 6.41 -31.58
CA ASP A 199 -3.45 7.22 -31.53
C ASP A 199 -4.73 6.43 -31.15
N VAL A 200 -4.57 5.30 -30.45
CA VAL A 200 -5.66 4.55 -29.81
C VAL A 200 -5.97 5.16 -28.44
N LEU A 201 -7.26 5.28 -28.09
CA LEU A 201 -7.68 5.76 -26.77
C LEU A 201 -7.33 4.72 -25.68
N THR A 202 -6.49 5.13 -24.73
CA THR A 202 -6.00 4.24 -23.66
C THR A 202 -6.47 4.67 -22.27
N VAL A 203 -6.57 5.99 -22.02
CA VAL A 203 -7.05 6.52 -20.73
C VAL A 203 -8.25 7.44 -20.97
N GLU A 204 -9.32 7.18 -20.22
CA GLU A 204 -10.43 8.10 -19.98
C GLU A 204 -10.48 8.35 -18.47
N ALA A 205 -10.65 9.62 -18.05
CA ALA A 205 -10.87 9.95 -16.64
C ALA A 205 -11.72 11.22 -16.50
N GLU A 206 -12.51 11.28 -15.43
CA GLU A 206 -13.24 12.45 -14.95
C GLU A 206 -12.37 13.19 -13.94
N LEU A 207 -11.91 14.39 -14.32
CA LEU A 207 -11.06 15.25 -13.52
C LEU A 207 -11.88 16.15 -12.60
N GLY A 208 -11.47 16.28 -11.34
CA GLY A 208 -12.04 17.26 -10.42
C GLY A 208 -13.52 17.01 -10.08
N GLY A 209 -13.94 15.76 -9.87
CA GLY A 209 -15.34 15.35 -9.76
C GLY A 209 -16.18 15.93 -8.61
N GLN A 210 -15.62 16.83 -7.78
CA GLN A 210 -16.32 17.59 -6.73
C GLN A 210 -16.46 19.09 -7.05
N PHE A 211 -15.97 19.56 -8.20
CA PHE A 211 -16.03 20.97 -8.58
C PHE A 211 -17.46 21.39 -8.98
N THR A 212 -17.81 22.66 -8.72
CA THR A 212 -19.17 23.13 -9.04
C THR A 212 -19.36 23.25 -10.54
N GLN A 213 -20.37 22.57 -11.08
CA GLN A 213 -20.75 22.65 -12.49
C GLN A 213 -20.96 24.10 -12.94
N GLY A 214 -20.41 24.46 -14.10
CA GLY A 214 -20.52 25.80 -14.69
C GLY A 214 -19.38 26.78 -14.38
N VAL A 215 -18.37 26.39 -13.59
CA VAL A 215 -17.12 27.17 -13.46
C VAL A 215 -16.16 26.77 -14.57
N HIS A 216 -15.98 27.66 -15.56
CA HIS A 216 -15.03 27.41 -16.64
C HIS A 216 -13.57 27.46 -16.15
N PRO A 217 -12.73 26.50 -16.55
CA PRO A 217 -11.29 26.57 -16.34
C PRO A 217 -10.67 27.74 -17.12
N TYR A 218 -9.56 28.28 -16.65
CA TYR A 218 -8.74 29.24 -17.40
C TYR A 218 -7.24 28.96 -17.26
N PRO A 219 -6.41 29.32 -18.25
CA PRO A 219 -4.96 29.23 -18.13
C PRO A 219 -4.43 30.06 -16.98
N CYS A 220 -3.53 29.49 -16.17
CA CYS A 220 -2.90 30.20 -15.06
C CYS A 220 -2.13 31.45 -15.55
N LYS A 221 -2.18 32.54 -14.79
CA LYS A 221 -1.34 33.71 -15.06
C LYS A 221 0.12 33.40 -14.67
N ASN A 222 1.02 33.38 -15.65
CA ASN A 222 2.45 33.16 -15.43
C ASN A 222 3.06 34.17 -14.43
N THR A 223 3.32 33.75 -13.20
CA THR A 223 4.02 34.51 -12.15
C THR A 223 5.56 34.48 -12.30
N GLN A 224 6.09 34.43 -13.54
CA GLN A 224 7.53 34.42 -13.81
C GLN A 224 8.18 35.81 -14.04
N ASN A 225 7.46 36.91 -13.79
CA ASN A 225 7.99 38.28 -13.98
C ASN A 225 8.14 39.12 -12.70
N THR A 226 8.15 38.50 -11.51
CA THR A 226 8.32 39.21 -10.23
C THR A 226 9.38 38.58 -9.33
N LYS A 227 10.67 38.77 -9.71
CA LYS A 227 11.84 38.80 -8.79
C LYS A 227 13.15 39.26 -9.48
N LYS A 228 13.14 40.43 -10.14
CA LYS A 228 14.36 41.26 -10.26
C LYS A 228 14.33 42.27 -9.12
N GLY A 229 15.06 41.98 -8.04
CA GLY A 229 14.99 42.77 -6.81
C GLY A 229 15.97 42.32 -5.74
N SER A 230 17.25 42.64 -5.95
CA SER A 230 18.30 42.83 -4.94
C SER A 230 18.40 41.86 -3.75
N SER A 231 19.37 40.96 -3.79
CA SER A 231 20.52 41.07 -2.88
C SER A 231 21.73 40.32 -3.43
N SER A 232 22.92 40.89 -3.20
CA SER A 232 24.20 40.39 -3.69
C SER A 232 24.84 39.45 -2.67
N PHE A 233 25.24 38.26 -3.10
CA PHE A 233 26.32 37.52 -2.45
C PHE A 233 27.13 36.78 -3.52
N ASN A 234 28.39 37.19 -3.70
CA ASN A 234 29.31 36.58 -4.66
C ASN A 234 30.01 35.39 -4.01
N LEU A 235 30.01 34.25 -4.67
CA LEU A 235 31.03 33.21 -4.51
C LEU A 235 31.34 32.67 -5.91
N THR A 236 32.60 32.82 -6.29
CA THR A 236 33.15 32.37 -7.57
C THR A 236 33.58 30.92 -7.44
N ASP A 237 33.02 30.04 -8.26
CA ASP A 237 33.78 28.93 -8.82
C ASP A 237 33.31 28.64 -10.25
N SER A 238 34.21 28.18 -11.11
CA SER A 238 34.09 28.29 -12.55
C SER A 238 34.60 27.05 -13.30
N SER A 239 33.85 25.95 -13.25
CA SER A 239 33.95 24.88 -14.26
C SER A 239 32.85 23.84 -14.12
N LEU A 240 31.81 23.90 -14.97
CA LEU A 240 31.08 22.75 -15.54
C LEU A 240 30.00 23.26 -16.50
N LYS A 241 30.30 23.25 -17.80
CA LYS A 241 29.29 23.43 -18.85
C LYS A 241 28.66 22.06 -19.15
N ASN A 242 27.54 21.76 -18.49
CA ASN A 242 26.61 20.74 -18.98
C ASN A 242 25.39 21.45 -19.57
N GLU A 243 24.87 20.91 -20.67
CA GLU A 243 23.80 21.54 -21.45
C GLU A 243 22.47 21.54 -20.68
N GLU A 244 22.07 22.70 -20.16
CA GLU A 244 20.70 22.89 -19.66
C GLU A 244 19.72 22.88 -20.84
N LEU A 245 19.11 21.71 -21.07
CA LEU A 245 17.94 21.55 -21.92
C LEU A 245 16.78 22.39 -21.34
N SER A 246 16.66 23.63 -21.81
CA SER A 246 15.57 24.52 -21.46
C SER A 246 14.23 23.85 -21.82
N PRO A 247 13.28 23.67 -20.87
CA PRO A 247 12.01 23.01 -21.16
C PRO A 247 11.26 23.80 -22.23
N LYS A 248 10.83 23.12 -23.30
CA LYS A 248 10.01 23.76 -24.32
C LYS A 248 8.70 24.21 -23.69
N LYS A 249 8.20 25.36 -24.16
CA LYS A 249 6.96 25.99 -23.66
C LYS A 249 5.69 25.16 -23.92
N GLU A 250 5.82 24.04 -24.63
CA GLU A 250 4.75 23.11 -25.02
C GLU A 250 4.58 21.94 -24.04
N ASP A 251 5.56 21.69 -23.15
CA ASP A 251 5.56 20.49 -22.27
C ASP A 251 4.91 20.73 -20.90
N ASN A 252 4.57 21.97 -20.54
CA ASN A 252 3.97 22.35 -19.25
C ASN A 252 2.70 23.17 -19.45
N ILE A 253 1.61 22.76 -18.81
CA ILE A 253 0.28 23.40 -18.90
C ILE A 253 -0.22 23.65 -17.47
N CYS A 254 -0.87 24.80 -17.26
CA CYS A 254 -1.48 25.14 -15.98
C CYS A 254 -2.89 25.65 -16.20
N ILE A 255 -3.85 25.01 -15.54
CA ILE A 255 -5.29 25.26 -15.62
C ILE A 255 -5.80 25.57 -14.21
N GLU A 256 -6.67 26.57 -14.06
CA GLU A 256 -7.22 26.96 -12.78
C GLU A 256 -8.75 27.06 -12.83
N TRP A 257 -9.41 26.44 -11.86
CA TRP A 257 -10.83 26.62 -11.55
C TRP A 257 -10.95 27.62 -10.40
N LYS A 258 -11.64 28.73 -10.65
CA LYS A 258 -11.69 29.88 -9.74
C LYS A 258 -12.13 29.46 -8.34
N ASN A 259 -11.29 29.72 -7.34
CA ASN A 259 -11.57 29.42 -5.92
C ASN A 259 -11.85 27.93 -5.62
N GLN A 260 -11.33 27.02 -6.46
CA GLN A 260 -11.51 25.57 -6.27
C GLN A 260 -10.17 24.85 -6.28
N ALA A 261 -9.55 24.72 -7.45
CA ALA A 261 -8.28 24.03 -7.60
C ALA A 261 -7.49 24.55 -8.79
N ARG A 262 -6.17 24.32 -8.76
CA ARG A 262 -5.25 24.48 -9.88
C ARG A 262 -4.69 23.12 -10.24
N LEU A 263 -4.63 22.83 -11.54
CA LEU A 263 -3.96 21.67 -12.12
C LEU A 263 -2.74 22.15 -12.90
N GLU A 264 -1.55 21.70 -12.51
CA GLU A 264 -0.35 21.76 -13.35
C GLU A 264 -0.11 20.39 -13.98
N MET A 265 -0.14 20.32 -15.31
CA MET A 265 0.21 19.12 -16.07
C MET A 265 1.56 19.28 -16.74
N LYS A 266 2.42 18.27 -16.62
CA LYS A 266 3.74 18.22 -17.25
C LYS A 266 3.87 16.96 -18.08
N LYS A 267 4.31 17.08 -19.32
CA LYS A 267 4.68 15.93 -20.15
C LYS A 267 6.16 15.59 -19.92
N SER A 268 6.43 14.32 -19.66
CA SER A 268 7.78 13.76 -19.64
C SER A 268 7.87 12.57 -20.59
N LEU A 269 9.02 12.44 -21.24
CA LEU A 269 9.38 11.22 -21.96
C LEU A 269 10.29 10.42 -21.03
N LEU A 270 9.79 9.28 -20.54
CA LEU A 270 10.59 8.32 -19.79
C LEU A 270 11.31 7.34 -20.73
N LYS A 271 12.01 6.37 -20.15
CA LYS A 271 12.79 5.32 -20.84
C LYS A 271 12.13 4.86 -22.14
N GLU A 272 12.95 4.76 -23.19
CA GLU A 272 12.52 4.26 -24.52
C GLU A 272 11.29 4.99 -25.10
N GLY A 273 11.15 6.30 -24.83
CA GLY A 273 10.11 7.13 -25.44
C GLY A 273 8.70 6.98 -24.85
N MET A 274 8.56 6.32 -23.70
CA MET A 274 7.28 6.21 -22.98
C MET A 274 6.72 7.61 -22.68
N ASN A 275 5.46 7.84 -23.03
CA ASN A 275 4.78 9.10 -22.69
C ASN A 275 4.22 9.02 -21.27
N CYS A 276 4.75 9.86 -20.38
CA CYS A 276 4.24 10.05 -19.04
C CYS A 276 3.72 11.49 -18.87
N TYR A 277 2.65 11.62 -18.10
CA TYR A 277 1.98 12.88 -17.79
C TYR A 277 1.86 13.01 -16.28
N SER A 278 2.60 13.93 -15.68
CA SER A 278 2.49 14.24 -14.26
C SER A 278 1.42 15.31 -14.05
N LEU A 279 0.41 14.99 -13.24
CA LEU A 279 -0.66 15.88 -12.83
C LEU A 279 -0.42 16.30 -11.38
N HIS A 280 -0.32 17.59 -11.14
CA HIS A 280 -0.20 18.17 -9.81
C HIS A 280 -1.42 19.05 -9.54
N TRP A 281 -2.35 18.53 -8.74
CA TRP A 281 -3.46 19.33 -8.23
C TRP A 281 -3.06 20.06 -6.96
N GLN A 282 -3.37 21.34 -6.91
CA GLN A 282 -3.36 22.14 -5.69
C GLN A 282 -4.78 22.63 -5.40
N SER A 283 -5.34 22.27 -4.26
CA SER A 283 -6.56 22.91 -3.78
C SER A 283 -6.33 24.39 -3.47
N LEU A 284 -7.35 25.21 -3.73
CA LEU A 284 -7.38 26.65 -3.46
C LEU A 284 -8.35 27.02 -2.32
N HIS A 285 -9.07 26.04 -1.75
CA HIS A 285 -10.06 26.24 -0.70
C HIS A 285 -10.14 25.02 0.24
N GLU A 286 -10.37 25.23 1.53
CA GLU A 286 -10.34 24.16 2.55
C GLU A 286 -11.40 23.07 2.29
N ASP A 287 -12.60 23.46 1.87
CA ASP A 287 -13.70 22.53 1.51
C ASP A 287 -13.46 21.74 0.20
N VAL A 288 -12.41 22.05 -0.56
CA VAL A 288 -12.14 21.40 -1.87
C VAL A 288 -11.03 20.37 -1.73
N SER A 289 -11.40 19.10 -1.87
CA SER A 289 -10.48 17.95 -1.92
C SER A 289 -10.40 17.44 -3.37
N PRO A 290 -9.30 17.71 -4.12
CA PRO A 290 -9.15 17.26 -5.51
C PRO A 290 -9.37 15.75 -5.63
N ILE A 291 -10.20 15.35 -6.59
CA ILE A 291 -10.59 13.96 -6.83
C ILE A 291 -10.71 13.70 -8.32
N ASP A 292 -10.01 12.67 -8.79
CA ASP A 292 -10.08 12.20 -10.17
C ASP A 292 -10.59 10.75 -10.17
N CYS A 293 -11.48 10.46 -11.12
CA CYS A 293 -12.17 9.17 -11.22
C CYS A 293 -11.96 8.56 -12.61
N PHE A 294 -11.68 7.27 -12.66
CA PHE A 294 -11.50 6.49 -13.87
C PHE A 294 -12.69 5.52 -14.00
N PRO A 295 -13.35 5.42 -15.17
CA PRO A 295 -14.45 4.49 -15.36
C PRO A 295 -13.96 3.04 -15.24
N VAL A 296 -14.82 2.19 -14.69
CA VAL A 296 -14.61 0.75 -14.52
C VAL A 296 -15.64 0.00 -15.38
N GLY A 297 -15.21 -1.07 -16.02
CA GLY A 297 -16.08 -1.91 -16.85
C GLY A 297 -15.35 -2.55 -18.02
N LYS A 298 -16.06 -3.42 -18.75
CA LYS A 298 -15.48 -4.24 -19.84
C LYS A 298 -14.75 -3.42 -20.90
N ASP A 299 -15.25 -2.23 -21.20
CA ASP A 299 -14.69 -1.35 -22.24
C ASP A 299 -13.51 -0.50 -21.75
N HIS A 300 -13.31 -0.37 -20.43
CA HIS A 300 -12.28 0.48 -19.79
C HIS A 300 -11.11 -0.30 -19.19
N GLY A 301 -11.13 -1.64 -19.27
CA GLY A 301 -10.08 -2.52 -18.78
C GLY A 301 -10.19 -2.86 -17.30
N HIS A 302 -9.29 -3.74 -16.86
CA HIS A 302 -9.21 -4.26 -15.49
C HIS A 302 -8.08 -3.58 -14.71
N TRP A 303 -8.28 -3.43 -13.40
CA TRP A 303 -7.36 -2.77 -12.48
C TRP A 303 -6.55 -3.77 -11.65
N TYR A 304 -5.29 -3.43 -11.39
CA TYR A 304 -4.34 -4.19 -10.59
C TYR A 304 -3.47 -3.25 -9.77
N GLY A 305 -2.74 -3.79 -8.79
CA GLY A 305 -1.86 -3.03 -7.91
C GLY A 305 -2.51 -2.67 -6.58
N GLY A 306 -2.10 -1.54 -5.98
CA GLY A 306 -2.52 -1.11 -4.63
C GLY A 306 -1.89 -1.89 -3.48
N GLY A 307 -1.82 -3.22 -3.58
CA GLY A 307 -1.21 -4.12 -2.59
C GLY A 307 -2.20 -5.12 -2.00
N GLU A 308 -2.03 -5.49 -0.73
CA GLU A 308 -3.03 -6.27 0.02
C GLU A 308 -4.33 -5.47 0.19
N THR A 309 -5.48 -6.12 -0.04
CA THR A 309 -6.81 -5.51 0.00
C THR A 309 -7.82 -6.43 0.67
N ALA A 310 -8.81 -5.84 1.33
CA ALA A 310 -9.94 -6.57 1.90
C ALA A 310 -10.62 -7.47 0.85
N GLY A 311 -10.75 -8.76 1.15
CA GLY A 311 -11.32 -9.76 0.24
C GLY A 311 -10.43 -10.22 -0.91
N ALA A 312 -9.25 -9.62 -1.10
CA ALA A 312 -8.21 -10.03 -2.07
C ALA A 312 -8.73 -10.31 -3.49
N ALA A 313 -9.50 -9.37 -4.06
CA ALA A 313 -10.14 -9.53 -5.36
C ALA A 313 -9.14 -9.39 -6.53
N TRP A 314 -9.07 -10.40 -7.41
CA TRP A 314 -8.22 -10.36 -8.62
C TRP A 314 -9.03 -10.58 -9.93
N PRO A 315 -9.03 -9.63 -10.89
CA PRO A 315 -8.50 -8.26 -10.79
C PRO A 315 -9.20 -7.43 -9.71
N LEU A 316 -8.61 -6.27 -9.39
CA LEU A 316 -9.05 -5.38 -8.33
C LEU A 316 -10.53 -5.01 -8.49
N ASP A 317 -10.96 -4.67 -9.72
CA ASP A 317 -12.32 -4.26 -10.08
C ASP A 317 -13.43 -5.31 -9.87
N LYS A 318 -13.10 -6.55 -9.49
CA LYS A 318 -14.10 -7.51 -8.97
C LYS A 318 -14.49 -7.28 -7.52
N GLY A 319 -13.68 -6.53 -6.78
CA GLY A 319 -13.96 -6.12 -5.40
C GLY A 319 -14.68 -4.78 -5.34
N GLN A 320 -14.92 -4.31 -4.12
CA GLN A 320 -15.35 -2.94 -3.83
C GLN A 320 -14.42 -2.38 -2.77
N ILE A 321 -14.03 -1.11 -2.90
CA ILE A 321 -13.18 -0.41 -1.94
C ILE A 321 -13.95 0.83 -1.48
N ARG A 322 -14.27 0.90 -0.19
CA ARG A 322 -14.90 2.08 0.40
C ARG A 322 -13.90 3.23 0.43
N ASN A 323 -14.40 4.47 0.33
CA ASN A 323 -13.54 5.66 0.34
C ASN A 323 -12.79 5.79 1.67
N SER A 324 -11.53 5.36 1.67
CA SER A 324 -10.69 5.08 2.83
C SER A 324 -9.30 5.68 2.64
N PRO A 325 -8.59 6.02 3.73
CA PRO A 325 -7.21 6.50 3.60
C PRO A 325 -6.35 5.34 3.09
N PHE A 326 -5.49 5.63 2.11
CA PHE A 326 -4.55 4.67 1.56
C PHE A 326 -3.31 4.61 2.45
N VAL A 327 -3.45 3.84 3.54
CA VAL A 327 -2.39 3.58 4.53
C VAL A 327 -2.37 2.11 4.94
N THR A 328 -1.26 1.63 5.48
CA THR A 328 -1.13 0.23 5.91
C THR A 328 -2.14 -0.09 7.01
N GLY A 329 -2.74 -1.27 6.95
CA GLY A 329 -3.79 -1.69 7.86
C GLY A 329 -3.88 -3.20 8.02
N ASP A 330 -5.03 -3.64 8.49
CA ASP A 330 -5.38 -5.05 8.66
C ASP A 330 -6.62 -5.33 7.80
N GLU A 331 -6.50 -6.25 6.86
CA GLU A 331 -7.54 -6.63 5.90
C GLU A 331 -8.80 -7.26 6.52
N ASP A 332 -8.73 -7.75 7.77
CA ASP A 332 -9.91 -8.20 8.52
C ASP A 332 -10.76 -7.01 9.02
N ASN A 333 -10.15 -5.83 9.17
CA ASN A 333 -10.71 -4.66 9.88
C ASN A 333 -10.76 -3.37 9.03
N THR A 334 -10.00 -3.31 7.95
CA THR A 334 -9.75 -2.12 7.11
C THR A 334 -9.63 -2.52 5.64
N GLU A 335 -9.74 -1.56 4.72
CA GLU A 335 -9.80 -1.83 3.27
C GLU A 335 -8.44 -2.29 2.68
N TRP A 336 -7.33 -2.02 3.37
CA TRP A 336 -5.94 -2.26 2.93
C TRP A 336 -5.17 -3.09 3.96
N GLY A 337 -4.28 -3.97 3.50
CA GLY A 337 -3.44 -4.80 4.38
C GLY A 337 -2.14 -4.14 4.85
N ASN A 338 -1.23 -4.94 5.39
CA ASN A 338 0.04 -4.47 5.93
C ASN A 338 1.04 -4.04 4.83
N VAL A 339 0.80 -4.50 3.60
CA VAL A 339 1.66 -4.25 2.44
C VAL A 339 0.86 -3.54 1.35
N ILE A 340 1.21 -2.29 1.09
CA ILE A 340 0.59 -1.45 0.05
C ILE A 340 1.65 -0.85 -0.86
N LYS A 341 1.23 -0.24 -1.97
CA LYS A 341 2.03 0.74 -2.72
C LYS A 341 1.14 1.66 -3.53
N LYS A 342 1.50 2.94 -3.60
CA LYS A 342 0.81 3.99 -4.37
C LYS A 342 1.00 3.84 -5.90
N TYR A 343 0.82 2.62 -6.40
CA TYR A 343 0.97 2.21 -7.80
C TYR A 343 -0.21 1.34 -8.23
N PHE A 344 -0.90 1.75 -9.29
CA PHE A 344 -2.00 1.01 -9.91
C PHE A 344 -1.72 0.84 -11.40
N LEU A 345 -2.26 -0.23 -11.97
CA LEU A 345 -1.98 -0.65 -13.34
C LEU A 345 -3.28 -1.12 -14.01
N ASN A 346 -3.54 -0.68 -15.23
CA ASN A 346 -4.76 -1.01 -15.98
C ASN A 346 -4.43 -1.84 -17.23
N SER A 347 -5.26 -2.85 -17.52
CA SER A 347 -5.09 -3.78 -18.66
C SER A 347 -5.11 -3.12 -20.05
N LYS A 348 -5.52 -1.85 -20.16
CA LYS A 348 -5.44 -1.05 -21.40
C LYS A 348 -4.03 -0.59 -21.76
N GLY A 349 -3.03 -0.79 -20.90
CA GLY A 349 -1.65 -0.35 -21.14
C GLY A 349 -1.33 1.01 -20.54
N PHE A 350 -1.80 1.29 -19.32
CA PHE A 350 -1.37 2.46 -18.57
C PHE A 350 -1.25 2.20 -17.07
N SER A 351 -0.41 2.98 -16.39
CA SER A 351 -0.25 2.96 -14.93
C SER A 351 -0.59 4.32 -14.30
N LEU A 352 -0.91 4.29 -13.01
CA LEU A 352 -1.02 5.45 -12.14
C LEU A 352 -0.01 5.30 -10.99
N THR A 353 0.94 6.23 -10.89
CA THR A 353 1.88 6.31 -9.76
C THR A 353 1.58 7.58 -8.98
N ILE A 354 1.15 7.48 -7.73
CA ILE A 354 0.81 8.61 -6.87
C ILE A 354 2.02 8.93 -5.98
N GLU A 355 2.36 10.21 -5.78
CA GLU A 355 3.49 10.61 -4.93
C GLU A 355 3.25 10.23 -3.45
N ASP A 356 4.32 9.78 -2.78
CA ASP A 356 4.27 9.27 -1.40
C ASP A 356 3.66 10.24 -0.39
N HIS A 357 3.95 11.53 -0.55
CA HIS A 357 3.47 12.65 0.27
C HIS A 357 2.03 13.09 -0.06
N THR A 358 1.37 12.46 -1.03
CA THR A 358 -0.06 12.72 -1.31
C THR A 358 -0.92 12.13 -0.18
N PRO A 359 -1.81 12.92 0.45
CA PRO A 359 -2.74 12.47 1.48
C PRO A 359 -3.91 11.71 0.81
N LEU A 360 -3.59 10.50 0.35
CA LEU A 360 -4.37 9.76 -0.64
C LEU A 360 -5.53 9.00 0.01
N PHE A 361 -6.72 9.21 -0.51
CA PHE A 361 -7.88 8.37 -0.32
C PHE A 361 -8.19 7.64 -1.61
N VAL A 362 -8.57 6.36 -1.51
CA VAL A 362 -8.93 5.51 -2.66
C VAL A 362 -10.33 4.96 -2.46
N SER A 363 -11.09 4.88 -3.56
CA SER A 363 -12.40 4.23 -3.60
C SER A 363 -12.60 3.52 -4.92
N MET A 364 -13.41 2.46 -4.92
CA MET A 364 -13.71 1.69 -6.12
C MET A 364 -15.07 1.02 -6.00
N ASN A 365 -15.87 1.16 -7.05
CA ASN A 365 -17.14 0.47 -7.21
C ASN A 365 -17.30 -0.03 -8.66
N GLU A 366 -18.42 -0.66 -8.95
CA GLU A 366 -18.74 -1.26 -10.27
C GLU A 366 -18.67 -0.29 -11.46
N SER A 367 -18.70 1.03 -11.21
CA SER A 367 -18.69 2.08 -12.24
C SER A 367 -17.39 2.88 -12.32
N LYS A 368 -16.64 3.02 -11.22
CA LYS A 368 -15.46 3.89 -11.16
C LYS A 368 -14.47 3.55 -10.05
N PHE A 369 -13.21 3.80 -10.34
CA PHE A 369 -12.07 3.84 -9.43
C PHE A 369 -11.66 5.30 -9.25
N CYS A 370 -11.61 5.82 -8.02
CA CYS A 370 -11.29 7.22 -7.76
C CYS A 370 -10.14 7.38 -6.76
N ILE A 371 -9.29 8.37 -7.03
CA ILE A 371 -8.21 8.85 -6.15
C ILE A 371 -8.54 10.27 -5.69
N GLN A 372 -8.44 10.54 -4.38
CA GLN A 372 -8.78 11.82 -3.77
C GLN A 372 -7.64 12.27 -2.84
N ALA A 373 -7.27 13.55 -2.86
CA ALA A 373 -6.39 14.13 -1.83
C ALA A 373 -7.23 14.85 -0.77
N ARG A 374 -7.11 14.42 0.49
CA ARG A 374 -7.88 14.96 1.62
C ARG A 374 -7.11 14.80 2.94
N PHE A 375 -7.18 15.77 3.83
CA PHE A 375 -6.67 15.63 5.21
C PHE A 375 -7.74 15.05 6.14
N ASP A 376 -7.31 14.35 7.18
CA ASP A 376 -8.19 13.85 8.24
C ASP A 376 -7.55 14.03 9.63
N ASN A 377 -8.22 13.55 10.68
CA ASN A 377 -7.73 13.67 12.05
C ASN A 377 -6.79 12.54 12.48
N PHE A 378 -6.50 11.58 11.60
CA PHE A 378 -5.77 10.34 11.91
C PHE A 378 -4.61 10.10 10.95
N ALA A 379 -4.86 9.57 9.75
CA ALA A 379 -3.83 9.16 8.80
C ALA A 379 -3.04 10.35 8.23
N TYR A 380 -3.71 11.43 7.87
CA TYR A 380 -3.11 12.61 7.23
C TYR A 380 -3.34 13.89 8.06
N TYR A 381 -3.22 13.75 9.38
CA TYR A 381 -3.25 14.87 10.32
C TYR A 381 -2.01 15.76 10.19
N TYR A 382 -0.84 15.15 10.03
CA TYR A 382 0.38 15.87 9.71
C TYR A 382 0.44 16.09 8.21
N HIS A 383 0.61 17.33 7.78
CA HIS A 383 0.60 17.69 6.36
C HIS A 383 1.60 18.80 6.05
N ARG A 384 2.37 18.60 4.97
CA ARG A 384 3.40 19.55 4.51
C ARG A 384 2.85 20.88 3.97
N PHE A 385 1.57 20.90 3.59
CA PHE A 385 0.90 22.06 3.00
C PHE A 385 -0.43 22.33 3.71
N ASN A 386 -0.86 23.59 3.78
CA ASN A 386 -2.12 23.97 4.45
C ASN A 386 -3.39 23.49 3.72
N LEU A 387 -3.27 23.07 2.45
CA LEU A 387 -4.38 22.61 1.62
C LEU A 387 -4.00 21.31 0.90
N PRO A 388 -4.95 20.38 0.67
CA PRO A 388 -4.66 19.11 0.01
C PRO A 388 -4.09 19.27 -1.40
N ARG A 389 -3.21 18.34 -1.77
CA ARG A 389 -2.62 18.24 -3.10
C ARG A 389 -2.68 16.81 -3.60
N LEU A 390 -3.17 16.60 -4.82
CA LEU A 390 -3.22 15.29 -5.48
C LEU A 390 -2.15 15.27 -6.57
N ASN A 391 -1.01 14.64 -6.28
CA ASN A 391 0.10 14.55 -7.22
C ASN A 391 0.26 13.11 -7.71
N TYR A 392 0.11 12.89 -9.01
CA TYR A 392 0.25 11.57 -9.60
C TYR A 392 0.73 11.64 -11.06
N THR A 393 1.30 10.55 -11.55
CA THR A 393 1.78 10.43 -12.93
C THR A 393 1.06 9.29 -13.63
N ILE A 394 0.57 9.57 -14.85
CA ILE A 394 -0.01 8.59 -15.76
C ILE A 394 1.04 8.26 -16.83
N CYS A 395 1.42 6.99 -16.96
CA CYS A 395 2.33 6.54 -18.03
C CYS A 395 1.60 5.56 -18.96
N VAL A 396 1.76 5.73 -20.27
CA VAL A 396 0.94 5.05 -21.30
C VAL A 396 1.82 4.37 -22.36
N GLU A 397 1.51 3.11 -22.68
CA GLU A 397 2.11 2.31 -23.76
C GLU A 397 1.04 1.48 -24.50
N GLN A 398 1.46 0.59 -25.40
CA GLN A 398 0.59 -0.38 -26.08
C GLN A 398 -0.03 -1.42 -25.13
N ASP A 399 0.72 -1.87 -24.11
CA ASP A 399 0.31 -2.98 -23.27
C ASP A 399 0.85 -2.91 -21.83
N ILE A 400 0.20 -3.66 -20.94
CA ILE A 400 0.46 -3.71 -19.49
C ILE A 400 1.87 -4.18 -19.12
N LYS A 401 2.46 -5.12 -19.87
CA LYS A 401 3.80 -5.67 -19.61
C LYS A 401 4.85 -4.63 -19.96
N THR A 402 4.71 -3.95 -21.10
CA THR A 402 5.63 -2.89 -21.54
C THR A 402 5.60 -1.67 -20.61
N VAL A 403 4.42 -1.26 -20.13
CA VAL A 403 4.33 -0.23 -19.07
C VAL A 403 5.13 -0.66 -17.84
N HIS A 404 4.82 -1.82 -17.29
CA HIS A 404 5.42 -2.27 -16.04
C HIS A 404 6.94 -2.46 -16.17
N SER A 405 7.42 -3.11 -17.24
CA SER A 405 8.85 -3.38 -17.42
C SER A 405 9.70 -2.10 -17.55
N LYS A 406 9.18 -1.06 -18.22
CA LYS A 406 9.88 0.23 -18.36
C LYS A 406 9.88 1.05 -17.06
N LEU A 407 8.88 0.84 -16.19
CA LEU A 407 8.77 1.53 -14.89
C LEU A 407 9.50 0.82 -13.74
N LEU A 408 9.91 -0.44 -13.91
CA LEU A 408 10.75 -1.11 -12.93
C LEU A 408 12.11 -0.39 -12.78
N PRO A 409 12.56 -0.09 -11.54
CA PRO A 409 13.88 0.48 -11.31
C PRO A 409 14.96 -0.56 -11.59
N GLU A 410 15.92 -0.21 -12.45
CA GLU A 410 17.08 -1.06 -12.76
C GLU A 410 18.03 -1.19 -11.55
N SER A 411 18.07 -0.15 -10.71
CA SER A 411 18.91 -0.06 -9.52
C SER A 411 18.52 -0.98 -8.36
N PHE A 412 17.57 -1.91 -8.54
CA PHE A 412 17.17 -2.83 -7.46
C PHE A 412 18.35 -3.66 -6.93
N TRP A 413 19.23 -4.13 -7.82
CA TRP A 413 20.38 -4.97 -7.47
C TRP A 413 21.60 -4.17 -6.99
N GLU A 414 21.54 -2.83 -6.98
CA GLU A 414 22.65 -1.98 -6.55
C GLU A 414 22.84 -2.04 -5.02
N GLY A 415 24.09 -1.91 -4.57
CA GLY A 415 24.44 -1.86 -3.14
C GLY A 415 24.19 -3.16 -2.35
N HIS A 416 23.94 -4.28 -3.03
CA HIS A 416 23.80 -5.60 -2.41
C HIS A 416 25.18 -6.23 -2.19
N SER A 417 25.42 -6.80 -1.00
CA SER A 417 26.64 -7.56 -0.72
C SER A 417 26.49 -9.00 -1.19
N GLN A 418 27.60 -9.71 -1.44
CA GLN A 418 27.53 -11.14 -1.80
C GLN A 418 26.76 -11.95 -0.74
N LYS A 419 27.00 -11.68 0.54
CA LYS A 419 26.27 -12.29 1.67
C LYS A 419 24.75 -12.02 1.60
N ASP A 420 24.32 -10.86 1.13
CA ASP A 420 22.88 -10.57 0.94
C ASP A 420 22.29 -11.48 -0.15
N LEU A 421 23.03 -11.70 -1.25
CA LEU A 421 22.62 -12.57 -2.36
C LEU A 421 22.65 -14.05 -1.97
N ASP A 422 23.67 -14.50 -1.26
CA ASP A 422 23.78 -15.87 -0.74
C ASP A 422 22.62 -16.17 0.23
N THR A 423 22.32 -15.23 1.13
CA THR A 423 21.19 -15.33 2.07
C THR A 423 19.85 -15.33 1.33
N LEU A 424 19.70 -14.50 0.29
CA LEU A 424 18.51 -14.48 -0.56
C LEU A 424 18.31 -15.83 -1.27
N GLN A 425 19.36 -16.40 -1.86
CA GLN A 425 19.29 -17.73 -2.48
C GLN A 425 18.89 -18.77 -1.44
N HIS A 426 19.54 -18.78 -0.27
CA HIS A 426 19.24 -19.73 0.80
C HIS A 426 17.77 -19.64 1.29
N LEU A 427 17.21 -18.43 1.39
CA LEU A 427 15.78 -18.20 1.68
C LEU A 427 14.83 -18.69 0.56
N LEU A 428 15.26 -18.70 -0.71
CA LEU A 428 14.50 -19.26 -1.82
C LEU A 428 14.56 -20.80 -1.89
N GLU A 429 15.54 -21.42 -1.23
CA GLU A 429 15.78 -22.87 -1.24
C GLU A 429 15.30 -23.57 0.05
N LYS A 430 15.34 -22.88 1.20
CA LYS A 430 15.10 -23.47 2.53
C LYS A 430 13.89 -22.85 3.24
N PRO A 431 13.17 -23.65 4.06
CA PRO A 431 12.00 -23.17 4.76
C PRO A 431 12.33 -22.31 6.00
N ILE A 432 11.35 -21.51 6.40
CA ILE A 432 11.25 -20.93 7.74
C ILE A 432 10.37 -21.83 8.61
N TRP A 433 10.84 -22.16 9.81
CA TRP A 433 10.12 -22.85 10.88
C TRP A 433 9.84 -21.82 11.98
N GLN A 434 8.57 -21.45 12.19
CA GLN A 434 8.19 -20.51 13.24
C GLN A 434 7.68 -21.27 14.48
N LEU A 435 8.30 -20.98 15.63
CA LEU A 435 7.85 -21.53 16.91
C LEU A 435 6.49 -20.93 17.30
N ASN A 436 5.45 -21.75 17.39
CA ASN A 436 4.13 -21.31 17.84
C ASN A 436 4.04 -21.19 19.37
N SER A 437 4.53 -20.11 19.95
CA SER A 437 4.46 -19.94 21.41
C SER A 437 3.14 -19.33 21.92
N LYS A 438 2.06 -19.23 21.11
CA LYS A 438 0.79 -18.61 21.56
C LYS A 438 0.09 -19.36 22.70
N ASN A 439 0.33 -20.67 22.89
CA ASN A 439 -0.31 -21.47 23.94
C ASN A 439 0.61 -22.07 25.03
N GLU A 440 1.90 -22.33 24.77
CA GLU A 440 2.75 -23.10 25.72
C GLU A 440 3.34 -22.25 26.88
N GLY A 441 2.64 -21.17 27.26
CA GLY A 441 3.01 -20.27 28.33
C GLY A 441 3.92 -19.11 27.89
N PHE A 442 3.76 -17.96 28.54
CA PHE A 442 4.76 -16.88 28.49
C PHE A 442 5.83 -17.16 29.56
N PRO A 443 7.13 -17.03 29.26
CA PRO A 443 7.79 -16.66 28.00
C PRO A 443 8.21 -17.89 27.16
N VAL A 444 8.75 -17.68 25.94
CA VAL A 444 9.49 -18.73 25.23
C VAL A 444 10.70 -19.16 26.08
N SER A 445 10.93 -20.47 26.20
CA SER A 445 12.02 -21.06 26.99
C SER A 445 12.93 -21.98 26.17
N HIS A 446 14.10 -22.28 26.72
CA HIS A 446 15.03 -23.29 26.22
C HIS A 446 14.34 -24.64 25.99
N ASP A 447 13.61 -25.14 26.98
CA ASP A 447 12.99 -26.47 26.95
C ASP A 447 11.87 -26.55 25.89
N LEU A 448 11.10 -25.48 25.73
CA LEU A 448 10.07 -25.37 24.67
C LEU A 448 10.71 -25.38 23.28
N LEU A 449 11.83 -24.66 23.12
CA LEU A 449 12.57 -24.61 21.86
C LEU A 449 13.18 -25.97 21.53
N GLU A 450 13.80 -26.64 22.49
CA GLU A 450 14.40 -27.97 22.33
C GLU A 450 13.32 -29.00 21.94
N LYS A 451 12.19 -29.02 22.65
CA LYS A 451 11.02 -29.84 22.30
C LYS A 451 10.53 -29.59 20.86
N TYR A 452 10.36 -28.34 20.45
CA TYR A 452 9.93 -28.01 19.09
C TYR A 452 10.95 -28.43 18.03
N ILE A 453 12.25 -28.27 18.30
CA ILE A 453 13.31 -28.79 17.43
C ILE A 453 13.21 -30.32 17.31
N GLU A 454 13.00 -31.04 18.40
CA GLU A 454 12.78 -32.49 18.35
C GLU A 454 11.52 -32.89 17.57
N GLU A 455 10.42 -32.13 17.70
CA GLU A 455 9.21 -32.31 16.91
C GLU A 455 9.46 -32.10 15.41
N VAL A 456 10.17 -31.03 15.01
CA VAL A 456 10.52 -30.76 13.61
C VAL A 456 11.43 -31.85 13.03
N LEU A 457 12.45 -32.27 13.79
CA LEU A 457 13.39 -33.31 13.36
C LEU A 457 12.72 -34.70 13.29
N GLY A 458 11.88 -35.03 14.26
CA GLY A 458 11.24 -36.35 14.39
C GLY A 458 12.23 -37.50 14.21
N ARG A 459 11.92 -38.43 13.30
CA ARG A 459 12.82 -39.56 12.98
C ARG A 459 14.03 -39.18 12.11
N ARG A 460 14.11 -37.95 11.58
CA ARG A 460 15.26 -37.45 10.80
C ARG A 460 16.41 -36.93 11.68
N LYS A 461 16.28 -36.97 13.01
CA LYS A 461 17.35 -36.67 13.97
C LYS A 461 18.67 -37.43 13.72
N PHE A 462 18.61 -38.56 13.00
CA PHE A 462 19.76 -39.40 12.62
C PHE A 462 20.26 -39.20 11.18
N GLN A 463 19.79 -38.18 10.46
CA GLN A 463 20.32 -37.80 9.15
C GLN A 463 21.28 -36.63 9.33
N ASN A 464 22.53 -36.79 8.86
CA ASN A 464 23.58 -35.76 8.83
C ASN A 464 23.26 -34.69 7.76
N ASP A 465 22.17 -33.97 7.99
CA ASP A 465 21.70 -32.86 7.17
C ASP A 465 21.83 -31.60 8.03
N ASN A 466 22.95 -30.90 7.79
CA ASN A 466 23.43 -29.78 8.59
C ASN A 466 22.74 -28.45 8.24
N ASP A 467 21.76 -28.47 7.34
CA ASP A 467 21.10 -27.26 6.84
C ASP A 467 19.61 -27.50 6.51
N ARG A 468 18.78 -27.08 7.45
CA ARG A 468 17.32 -27.23 7.48
C ARG A 468 16.58 -25.90 7.33
N GLY A 469 17.30 -24.83 7.02
CA GLY A 469 16.76 -23.47 6.93
C GLY A 469 16.72 -22.73 8.27
N TYR A 470 15.64 -22.00 8.50
CA TYR A 470 15.59 -20.92 9.48
C TYR A 470 14.62 -21.22 10.63
N LEU A 471 15.00 -20.88 11.86
CA LEU A 471 14.16 -21.02 13.05
C LEU A 471 13.75 -19.63 13.56
N LEU A 472 12.50 -19.24 13.30
CA LEU A 472 11.93 -17.94 13.64
C LEU A 472 11.28 -17.95 15.02
N LEU A 473 11.78 -17.10 15.91
CA LEU A 473 11.20 -16.84 17.23
C LEU A 473 10.45 -15.51 17.23
N ASP A 474 9.17 -15.56 17.59
CA ASP A 474 8.38 -14.36 17.85
C ASP A 474 8.95 -13.55 19.04
N HIS A 475 8.44 -12.34 19.26
CA HIS A 475 8.99 -11.34 20.19
C HIS A 475 9.24 -11.82 21.63
N ARG A 476 8.68 -12.97 22.03
CA ARG A 476 8.67 -13.56 23.39
C ARG A 476 9.92 -14.37 23.75
N TRP A 477 10.96 -14.32 22.89
CA TRP A 477 12.35 -14.60 23.30
C TRP A 477 12.86 -13.56 24.35
N GLN A 478 12.27 -12.37 24.36
CA GLN A 478 12.45 -11.33 25.38
C GLN A 478 11.59 -11.61 26.62
N LYS A 479 11.90 -10.98 27.76
CA LYS A 479 11.01 -11.01 28.94
C LYS A 479 9.79 -10.11 28.72
N TYR A 480 10.03 -8.89 28.24
CA TYR A 480 9.02 -7.95 27.78
C TYR A 480 9.39 -7.42 26.40
N MET A 481 8.40 -7.14 25.57
CA MET A 481 8.60 -6.52 24.26
C MET A 481 9.34 -5.19 24.41
N GLY A 482 10.44 -5.04 23.68
CA GLY A 482 11.31 -3.86 23.74
C GLY A 482 12.41 -3.91 24.81
N ASP A 483 12.68 -5.07 25.41
CA ASP A 483 13.87 -5.28 26.25
C ASP A 483 15.17 -5.32 25.42
N PHE A 484 15.12 -5.84 24.19
CA PHE A 484 16.25 -6.10 23.28
C PHE A 484 17.35 -6.99 23.88
N GLU A 485 16.97 -7.90 24.77
CA GLU A 485 17.84 -8.93 25.37
C GLU A 485 17.03 -10.19 25.67
N PHE A 486 17.70 -11.35 25.64
CA PHE A 486 17.07 -12.63 25.96
C PHE A 486 16.60 -12.67 27.41
N ASN A 487 15.50 -13.37 27.65
CA ASN A 487 15.04 -13.62 29.01
C ASN A 487 15.96 -14.62 29.71
N ASN A 488 16.92 -14.13 30.51
CA ASN A 488 17.87 -14.95 31.28
C ASN A 488 17.22 -16.01 32.19
N LYS A 489 15.93 -15.90 32.56
CA LYS A 489 15.23 -16.96 33.31
C LYS A 489 14.79 -18.12 32.42
N ALA A 490 14.44 -17.83 31.17
CA ALA A 490 13.95 -18.81 30.20
C ALA A 490 15.09 -19.38 29.33
N PHE A 491 16.18 -18.61 29.20
CA PHE A 491 17.43 -18.98 28.54
C PHE A 491 18.61 -18.72 29.49
N PRO A 492 18.81 -19.55 30.52
CA PRO A 492 19.90 -19.37 31.49
C PRO A 492 21.29 -19.54 30.86
N ASP A 493 21.40 -20.40 29.83
CA ASP A 493 22.57 -20.51 28.97
C ASP A 493 22.18 -20.34 27.49
N ILE A 494 22.31 -19.11 27.00
CA ILE A 494 22.08 -18.78 25.59
C ILE A 494 23.11 -19.45 24.66
N LYS A 495 24.34 -19.73 25.12
CA LYS A 495 25.36 -20.39 24.30
C LYS A 495 25.00 -21.86 24.06
N LYS A 496 24.59 -22.59 25.10
CA LYS A 496 24.02 -23.95 24.95
C LYS A 496 22.84 -23.94 24.00
N THR A 497 21.95 -22.95 24.11
CA THR A 497 20.78 -22.82 23.23
C THR A 497 21.19 -22.63 21.76
N LEU A 498 22.11 -21.70 21.47
CA LEU A 498 22.63 -21.47 20.12
C LEU A 498 23.33 -22.71 19.55
N GLN A 499 24.09 -23.42 20.38
CA GLN A 499 24.75 -24.67 19.99
C GLN A 499 23.73 -25.74 19.57
N ILE A 500 22.65 -25.95 20.33
CA ILE A 500 21.57 -26.90 19.97
C ILE A 500 20.91 -26.52 18.64
N ILE A 501 20.61 -25.23 18.42
CA ILE A 501 20.03 -24.74 17.15
C ILE A 501 20.97 -25.04 15.97
N LYS A 502 22.26 -24.75 16.14
CA LYS A 502 23.31 -24.94 15.12
C LYS A 502 23.57 -26.41 14.80
N ASP A 503 23.70 -27.26 15.83
CA ASP A 503 23.89 -28.71 15.68
C ASP A 503 22.66 -29.40 15.10
N SER A 504 21.48 -28.79 15.25
CA SER A 504 20.23 -29.24 14.60
C SER A 504 20.11 -28.79 13.13
N GLY A 505 21.06 -27.98 12.64
CA GLY A 505 21.10 -27.48 11.27
C GLY A 505 20.19 -26.27 10.99
N PHE A 506 19.86 -25.47 12.00
CA PHE A 506 19.03 -24.27 11.81
C PHE A 506 19.82 -22.97 11.97
N GLN A 507 19.41 -21.92 11.26
CA GLN A 507 19.85 -20.55 11.53
C GLN A 507 18.77 -19.80 12.33
N LEU A 508 19.16 -19.19 13.46
CA LEU A 508 18.24 -18.44 14.33
C LEU A 508 17.81 -17.11 13.69
N VAL A 509 16.51 -16.86 13.72
CA VAL A 509 15.88 -15.58 13.33
C VAL A 509 15.06 -15.04 14.50
N LEU A 510 15.25 -13.76 14.84
CA LEU A 510 14.55 -13.10 15.93
C LEU A 510 13.61 -12.02 15.44
N THR A 511 12.35 -12.07 15.89
CA THR A 511 11.39 -10.98 15.71
C THR A 511 11.78 -9.77 16.56
N VAL A 512 11.84 -8.60 15.93
CA VAL A 512 12.06 -7.29 16.56
C VAL A 512 10.93 -6.33 16.19
N ASN A 513 10.49 -5.53 17.15
CA ASN A 513 9.36 -4.62 17.02
C ASN A 513 9.74 -3.17 17.40
N PRO A 514 9.03 -2.15 16.88
CA PRO A 514 9.19 -0.74 17.26
C PRO A 514 8.50 -0.35 18.60
N TYR A 515 7.92 -1.32 19.32
CA TYR A 515 7.16 -1.10 20.54
C TYR A 515 7.96 -1.47 21.80
N VAL A 516 7.75 -0.73 22.89
CA VAL A 516 8.32 -1.02 24.22
C VAL A 516 7.19 -1.10 25.24
N SER A 517 6.97 -2.28 25.82
CA SER A 517 5.96 -2.50 26.86
C SER A 517 6.23 -1.62 28.10
N THR A 518 5.16 -1.13 28.75
CA THR A 518 5.26 -0.39 30.03
C THR A 518 5.98 -1.17 31.14
N GLU A 519 5.93 -2.50 31.07
CA GLU A 519 6.59 -3.40 32.03
C GLU A 519 8.09 -3.58 31.76
N SER A 520 8.58 -3.18 30.58
CA SER A 520 10.01 -3.22 30.26
C SER A 520 10.78 -2.20 31.09
N LYS A 521 11.96 -2.61 31.59
CA LYS A 521 12.93 -1.70 32.20
C LYS A 521 13.35 -0.55 31.26
N ASN A 522 13.26 -0.77 29.94
CA ASN A 522 13.58 0.22 28.93
C ASN A 522 12.48 1.30 28.79
N PHE A 523 11.24 1.06 29.24
CA PHE A 523 10.19 2.08 29.23
C PHE A 523 10.63 3.31 30.04
N ARG A 524 11.02 3.11 31.31
CA ARG A 524 11.53 4.21 32.16
C ARG A 524 12.73 4.94 31.54
N VAL A 525 13.64 4.20 30.90
CA VAL A 525 14.81 4.77 30.21
C VAL A 525 14.37 5.61 29.00
N GLY A 526 13.37 5.15 28.25
CA GLY A 526 12.85 5.84 27.08
C GLY A 526 12.07 7.11 27.41
N VAL A 527 11.33 7.13 28.52
CA VAL A 527 10.74 8.35 29.09
C VAL A 527 11.83 9.35 29.46
N GLN A 528 12.87 8.92 30.19
CA GLN A 528 13.97 9.79 30.62
C GLN A 528 14.82 10.35 29.47
N LYS A 529 14.88 9.66 28.34
CA LYS A 529 15.62 10.06 27.13
C LYS A 529 14.74 10.67 26.04
N GLU A 530 13.43 10.78 26.25
CA GLU A 530 12.44 11.24 25.26
C GLU A 530 12.54 10.54 23.88
N ILE A 531 12.75 9.22 23.87
CA ILE A 531 12.89 8.41 22.62
C ILE A 531 11.55 7.85 22.11
N PHE A 532 10.45 8.15 22.79
CA PHE A 532 9.11 7.69 22.40
C PHE A 532 8.34 8.81 21.72
N VAL A 533 7.42 8.41 20.84
CA VAL A 533 6.46 9.32 20.23
C VAL A 533 5.62 9.96 21.33
N LYS A 534 5.40 11.27 21.25
CA LYS A 534 4.78 12.07 22.31
C LYS A 534 3.30 12.25 22.06
N GLU A 535 2.53 12.47 23.13
CA GLU A 535 1.12 12.85 23.06
C GLU A 535 0.97 14.23 22.39
N ARG A 536 0.03 14.32 21.45
CA ARG A 536 -0.25 15.55 20.69
C ARG A 536 -0.71 16.67 21.62
N ASN A 537 -0.14 17.86 21.47
CA ASN A 537 -0.41 19.05 22.29
C ASN A 537 -0.14 18.90 23.80
N SER A 538 0.60 17.87 24.23
CA SER A 538 0.89 17.63 25.64
C SER A 538 1.96 18.59 26.19
N PRO A 539 1.69 19.37 27.26
CA PRO A 539 2.63 20.36 27.79
C PRO A 539 3.81 19.75 28.57
N LYS A 540 3.87 18.42 28.70
CA LYS A 540 4.85 17.68 29.52
C LYS A 540 5.61 16.59 28.78
N ASN A 541 5.63 16.60 27.45
CA ASN A 541 6.31 15.59 26.61
C ASN A 541 5.93 14.13 26.98
N VAL A 542 4.67 13.90 27.38
CA VAL A 542 4.19 12.58 27.80
C VAL A 542 4.26 11.61 26.61
N PRO A 543 4.75 10.37 26.76
CA PRO A 543 4.70 9.37 25.69
C PRO A 543 3.25 9.06 25.29
N ALA A 544 2.98 8.99 24.00
CA ALA A 544 1.73 8.43 23.49
C ALA A 544 1.80 6.89 23.55
N LEU A 545 0.81 6.28 24.20
CA LEU A 545 0.73 4.83 24.37
C LEU A 545 -0.23 4.20 23.35
N THR A 546 0.07 2.97 22.97
CA THR A 546 -0.71 2.13 22.05
C THR A 546 -0.73 0.68 22.55
N TRP A 547 -1.24 -0.24 21.74
CA TRP A 547 -1.22 -1.69 21.96
C TRP A 547 -0.52 -2.37 20.77
N PHE A 548 0.01 -3.59 20.99
CA PHE A 548 0.57 -4.40 19.90
C PHE A 548 0.53 -5.90 20.22
N ASP A 549 0.20 -6.75 19.23
CA ASP A 549 -0.16 -8.17 19.39
C ASP A 549 -1.10 -8.38 20.60
N ASN A 550 -0.66 -9.03 21.66
CA ASN A 550 -1.45 -9.25 22.87
C ASN A 550 -1.10 -8.31 24.04
N ILE A 551 -0.28 -7.28 23.83
CA ILE A 551 0.16 -6.34 24.87
C ILE A 551 -0.68 -5.06 24.81
N PRO A 552 -1.53 -4.77 25.81
CA PRO A 552 -2.48 -3.66 25.77
C PRO A 552 -1.87 -2.28 26.06
N SER A 553 -0.60 -2.22 26.49
CA SER A 553 0.09 -0.96 26.76
C SER A 553 1.57 -1.01 26.38
N THR A 554 1.91 -0.29 25.33
CA THR A 554 3.26 -0.08 24.82
C THR A 554 3.49 1.40 24.49
N ALA A 555 4.72 1.88 24.64
CA ALA A 555 5.16 3.10 23.97
C ALA A 555 5.72 2.75 22.59
N PHE A 556 5.54 3.66 21.64
CA PHE A 556 6.06 3.54 20.28
C PHE A 556 7.37 4.34 20.15
N LEU A 557 8.42 3.74 19.58
CA LEU A 557 9.72 4.40 19.38
C LEU A 557 9.60 5.54 18.36
N ASP A 558 10.09 6.74 18.70
CA ASP A 558 10.17 7.86 17.76
C ASP A 558 11.44 7.78 16.92
N ILE A 559 11.39 6.97 15.86
CA ILE A 559 12.51 6.79 14.93
C ILE A 559 12.84 8.04 14.11
N THR A 560 12.02 9.10 14.19
CA THR A 560 12.32 10.40 13.58
C THR A 560 13.33 11.20 14.42
N ASN A 561 13.51 10.82 15.68
CA ASN A 561 14.51 11.35 16.59
C ASN A 561 15.82 10.54 16.48
N ASN A 562 16.92 11.20 16.09
CA ASN A 562 18.24 10.59 15.98
C ASN A 562 18.74 9.95 17.29
N MET A 563 18.31 10.45 18.47
CA MET A 563 18.65 9.82 19.75
C MET A 563 17.99 8.44 19.91
N THR A 564 16.77 8.26 19.40
CA THR A 564 16.07 6.97 19.35
C THR A 564 16.78 6.00 18.44
N VAL A 565 17.18 6.46 17.24
CA VAL A 565 17.92 5.64 16.26
C VAL A 565 19.23 5.13 16.87
N GLN A 566 20.04 6.01 17.45
CA GLN A 566 21.28 5.62 18.14
C GLN A 566 21.03 4.66 19.31
N TRP A 567 19.98 4.88 20.10
CA TRP A 567 19.62 3.98 21.20
C TRP A 567 19.24 2.58 20.71
N LEU A 568 18.42 2.49 19.65
CA LEU A 568 17.99 1.25 19.02
C LEU A 568 19.18 0.51 18.40
N GLN A 569 20.01 1.19 17.62
CA GLN A 569 21.20 0.60 16.98
C GLN A 569 22.19 0.07 18.02
N THR A 570 22.45 0.81 19.11
CA THR A 570 23.29 0.34 20.22
C THR A 570 22.74 -0.93 20.89
N ARG A 571 21.42 -1.07 21.00
CA ARG A 571 20.77 -2.28 21.53
C ARG A 571 20.92 -3.47 20.58
N LEU A 572 20.67 -3.27 19.29
CA LEU A 572 20.79 -4.29 18.25
C LEU A 572 22.23 -4.77 18.08
N GLU A 573 23.20 -3.86 18.10
CA GLU A 573 24.63 -4.19 18.04
C GLU A 573 25.04 -5.06 19.24
N LYS A 574 24.61 -4.70 20.46
CA LYS A 574 24.87 -5.50 21.66
C LYS A 574 24.22 -6.89 21.57
N LEU A 575 22.98 -6.96 21.09
CA LEU A 575 22.26 -8.22 20.91
C LEU A 575 23.00 -9.12 19.91
N SER A 576 23.34 -8.59 18.73
CA SER A 576 24.07 -9.31 17.69
C SER A 576 25.41 -9.86 18.20
N LYS A 577 26.21 -9.03 18.90
CA LYS A 577 27.47 -9.46 19.54
C LYS A 577 27.28 -10.55 20.60
N THR A 578 26.16 -10.55 21.32
CA THR A 578 25.82 -11.60 22.31
C THR A 578 25.50 -12.94 21.64
N LEU A 579 25.08 -12.90 20.36
CA LEU A 579 24.73 -14.06 19.52
C LEU A 579 25.82 -14.36 18.47
N ASN A 580 27.08 -13.98 18.76
CA ASN A 580 28.25 -14.14 17.89
C ASN A 580 28.10 -13.56 16.46
N ASN A 581 27.14 -12.65 16.24
CA ASN A 581 26.73 -12.12 14.93
C ASN A 581 26.21 -13.19 13.94
N GLU A 582 25.78 -14.36 14.42
CA GLU A 582 25.25 -15.47 13.58
C GLU A 582 23.73 -15.36 13.34
N ALA A 583 23.01 -14.69 14.25
CA ALA A 583 21.56 -14.53 14.21
C ALA A 583 21.09 -13.50 13.16
N LEU A 584 19.92 -13.77 12.58
CA LEU A 584 19.22 -12.90 11.63
C LEU A 584 17.97 -12.30 12.28
N PHE A 585 17.37 -11.32 11.62
CA PHE A 585 16.23 -10.58 12.16
C PHE A 585 15.02 -10.55 11.22
N TYR A 586 13.83 -10.59 11.83
CA TYR A 586 12.54 -10.33 11.19
C TYR A 586 11.93 -9.10 11.86
N LEU A 587 11.43 -8.15 11.08
CA LEU A 587 10.87 -6.91 11.61
C LEU A 587 9.35 -6.98 11.59
N ASP A 588 8.77 -7.05 12.78
CA ASP A 588 7.33 -6.99 12.98
C ASP A 588 6.95 -5.58 13.41
N ILE A 589 6.72 -4.75 12.39
CA ILE A 589 6.62 -3.29 12.47
C ILE A 589 5.20 -2.88 12.90
N GLY A 590 4.22 -3.77 12.72
CA GLY A 590 2.81 -3.40 12.70
C GLY A 590 2.43 -2.62 11.45
N ASN A 591 1.42 -1.76 11.58
CA ASN A 591 0.86 -0.92 10.53
C ASN A 591 0.39 0.42 11.10
N THR A 592 -0.11 1.34 10.26
CA THR A 592 -0.54 2.68 10.69
C THR A 592 -1.59 2.68 11.81
N PHE A 593 -2.45 1.66 11.92
CA PHE A 593 -3.45 1.56 13.00
C PHE A 593 -2.89 1.13 14.36
N HIS A 594 -1.65 0.65 14.42
CA HIS A 594 -0.93 0.39 15.67
C HIS A 594 -0.16 1.61 16.20
N VAL A 595 -0.06 2.70 15.41
CA VAL A 595 0.47 3.99 15.88
C VAL A 595 -0.54 4.61 16.85
N PRO A 596 -0.12 5.18 18.01
CA PRO A 596 -1.06 5.81 18.94
C PRO A 596 -1.93 6.88 18.24
N THR A 597 -3.24 6.95 18.49
CA THR A 597 -4.13 7.84 17.71
C THR A 597 -3.81 9.35 17.86
N TYR A 598 -3.44 9.79 19.07
CA TYR A 598 -3.22 11.20 19.41
C TYR A 598 -1.73 11.48 19.68
N PHE A 599 -0.93 11.30 18.64
CA PHE A 599 0.53 11.33 18.70
C PHE A 599 1.15 12.54 18.00
N ASN A 600 2.43 12.78 18.27
CA ASN A 600 3.33 13.71 17.58
C ASN A 600 4.76 13.13 17.52
N PHE A 601 5.32 13.03 16.31
CA PHE A 601 6.75 12.73 16.08
C PHE A 601 7.64 13.95 16.34
N SER A 602 8.92 13.74 16.62
CA SER A 602 9.93 14.81 16.73
C SER A 602 10.18 15.53 15.41
N VAL A 603 10.12 14.79 14.29
CA VAL A 603 10.03 15.35 12.94
C VAL A 603 8.71 14.87 12.31
N PRO A 604 7.77 15.76 11.94
CA PRO A 604 6.49 15.35 11.36
C PRO A 604 6.64 14.51 10.09
N LEU A 605 5.93 13.39 10.03
CA LEU A 605 5.75 12.58 8.82
C LEU A 605 4.37 12.89 8.22
N ASP A 606 4.33 13.34 6.97
CA ASP A 606 3.08 13.66 6.25
C ASP A 606 2.42 12.42 5.58
N ASN A 607 3.15 11.31 5.52
CA ASN A 607 2.64 9.97 5.29
C ASN A 607 3.07 9.07 6.46
N PRO A 608 2.15 8.52 7.27
CA PRO A 608 2.49 7.75 8.46
C PRO A 608 3.24 6.45 8.14
N ASP A 609 2.99 5.83 6.97
CA ASP A 609 3.64 4.58 6.60
C ASP A 609 5.13 4.73 6.28
N LEU A 610 5.64 5.96 6.10
CA LEU A 610 7.08 6.22 5.99
C LEU A 610 7.83 5.85 7.28
N TYR A 611 7.12 5.76 8.42
CA TYR A 611 7.68 5.22 9.66
C TYR A 611 8.32 3.85 9.44
N GLY A 612 7.61 2.94 8.76
CA GLY A 612 8.05 1.56 8.55
C GLY A 612 9.30 1.47 7.69
N GLU A 613 9.44 2.33 6.68
CA GLU A 613 10.65 2.43 5.87
C GLU A 613 11.85 2.92 6.68
N HIS A 614 11.67 3.99 7.45
CA HIS A 614 12.74 4.56 8.26
C HIS A 614 13.18 3.58 9.36
N PHE A 615 12.24 2.90 10.04
CA PHE A 615 12.56 1.84 10.99
C PHE A 615 13.30 0.68 10.32
N THR A 616 12.78 0.15 9.20
CA THR A 616 13.42 -0.94 8.44
C THR A 616 14.84 -0.57 8.05
N LYS A 617 15.05 0.63 7.50
CA LYS A 617 16.37 1.14 7.13
C LYS A 617 17.31 1.19 8.33
N HIS A 618 16.91 1.86 9.42
CA HIS A 618 17.77 2.06 10.59
C HIS A 618 18.15 0.74 11.30
N VAL A 619 17.32 -0.29 11.19
CA VAL A 619 17.64 -1.64 11.66
C VAL A 619 18.55 -2.37 10.68
N MET A 620 18.28 -2.33 9.37
CA MET A 620 19.14 -2.90 8.32
C MET A 620 20.55 -2.31 8.28
N ASP A 621 20.69 -1.02 8.60
CA ASP A 621 21.99 -0.33 8.73
C ASP A 621 22.87 -0.94 9.86
N GLN A 622 22.30 -1.77 10.74
CA GLN A 622 22.97 -2.31 11.94
C GLN A 622 22.98 -3.85 12.04
N VAL A 623 21.97 -4.55 11.52
CA VAL A 623 21.83 -6.02 11.59
C VAL A 623 21.19 -6.61 10.33
N PRO A 624 21.50 -7.87 9.96
CA PRO A 624 20.94 -8.51 8.77
C PRO A 624 19.46 -8.87 8.96
N VAL A 625 18.60 -8.37 8.09
CA VAL A 625 17.13 -8.57 8.11
C VAL A 625 16.71 -9.46 6.94
N ILE A 626 15.97 -10.52 7.23
CA ILE A 626 15.41 -11.44 6.21
C ILE A 626 13.91 -11.28 5.96
N GLY A 627 13.23 -10.42 6.71
CA GLY A 627 11.87 -10.06 6.35
C GLY A 627 11.24 -8.98 7.20
N VAL A 628 10.12 -8.47 6.69
CA VAL A 628 9.31 -7.41 7.32
C VAL A 628 7.81 -7.75 7.25
N SER A 629 7.05 -7.34 8.27
CA SER A 629 5.59 -7.55 8.34
C SER A 629 4.78 -6.61 7.45
N GLY A 630 5.37 -5.52 6.96
CA GLY A 630 4.66 -4.47 6.21
C GLY A 630 5.61 -3.58 5.42
N ALA A 631 5.10 -2.99 4.35
CA ALA A 631 5.83 -2.06 3.46
C ALA A 631 4.83 -1.17 2.69
N SER A 632 5.30 -0.01 2.22
CA SER A 632 4.40 1.03 1.66
C SER A 632 4.93 1.71 0.40
N SER A 633 5.86 2.66 0.49
CA SER A 633 6.34 3.39 -0.69
C SER A 633 7.55 2.71 -1.35
N LYS A 634 8.44 2.14 -0.55
CA LYS A 634 9.67 1.46 -0.99
C LYS A 634 9.69 -0.01 -0.63
N ARG A 635 10.25 -0.80 -1.56
CA ARG A 635 10.60 -2.20 -1.34
C ARG A 635 11.80 -2.29 -0.37
N PRO A 636 11.76 -3.18 0.65
CA PRO A 636 12.93 -3.52 1.45
C PRO A 636 14.11 -4.02 0.61
N LYS A 637 15.34 -3.72 1.02
CA LYS A 637 16.54 -4.28 0.38
C LYS A 637 16.54 -5.81 0.51
N ALA A 638 17.04 -6.55 -0.48
CA ALA A 638 17.29 -7.97 -0.27
C ALA A 638 18.37 -8.15 0.83
N PRO A 639 18.34 -9.24 1.62
CA PRO A 639 17.53 -10.45 1.45
C PRO A 639 16.11 -10.38 2.03
N ALA A 640 15.58 -9.21 2.42
CA ALA A 640 14.31 -9.15 3.14
C ALA A 640 13.08 -9.49 2.28
N PHE A 641 12.33 -10.50 2.72
CA PHE A 641 11.00 -10.85 2.19
C PHE A 641 9.92 -10.03 2.88
N VAL A 642 8.90 -9.63 2.14
CA VAL A 642 7.69 -9.04 2.71
C VAL A 642 6.72 -10.15 3.09
N PHE A 643 6.24 -10.16 4.33
CA PHE A 643 5.35 -11.21 4.84
C PHE A 643 3.89 -10.79 4.64
N LEU A 644 3.07 -11.69 4.08
CA LEU A 644 1.62 -11.48 4.01
C LEU A 644 0.99 -11.49 5.40
N SER A 645 -0.12 -10.76 5.53
CA SER A 645 -1.03 -10.82 6.66
C SER A 645 -1.42 -12.27 6.97
N THR A 646 -1.25 -12.72 8.22
CA THR A 646 -1.25 -14.17 8.53
C THR A 646 -2.64 -14.80 8.35
N PRO A 647 -2.83 -15.71 7.38
CA PRO A 647 -4.15 -16.26 7.06
C PRO A 647 -4.62 -17.26 8.12
N LYS A 648 -5.89 -17.14 8.57
CA LYS A 648 -6.54 -18.15 9.43
C LYS A 648 -6.71 -19.49 8.68
N SER A 649 -6.62 -20.62 9.36
CA SER A 649 -6.68 -21.97 8.78
C SER A 649 -8.06 -22.36 8.22
N ASN A 650 -8.39 -21.90 7.00
CA ASN A 650 -9.58 -22.31 6.27
C ASN A 650 -9.41 -22.19 4.74
N TRP A 651 -10.32 -22.82 3.99
CA TRP A 651 -10.30 -22.84 2.52
C TRP A 651 -10.50 -21.46 1.87
N SER A 652 -11.22 -20.54 2.52
CA SER A 652 -11.42 -19.18 1.99
C SER A 652 -10.11 -18.40 1.98
N ASN A 653 -9.34 -18.48 3.07
CA ASN A 653 -8.06 -17.79 3.18
C ASN A 653 -6.99 -18.39 2.27
N LEU A 654 -6.98 -19.72 2.07
CA LEU A 654 -6.13 -20.36 1.06
C LEU A 654 -6.36 -19.76 -0.35
N GLN A 655 -7.61 -19.44 -0.71
CA GLN A 655 -7.94 -18.82 -2.00
C GLN A 655 -7.42 -17.38 -2.13
N THR A 656 -7.20 -16.66 -1.01
CA THR A 656 -6.70 -15.27 -1.04
C THR A 656 -5.21 -15.14 -1.36
N ILE A 657 -4.42 -16.21 -1.18
CA ILE A 657 -2.94 -16.15 -1.28
C ILE A 657 -2.50 -15.80 -2.71
N ILE A 658 -3.05 -16.47 -3.72
CA ILE A 658 -2.68 -16.23 -5.12
C ILE A 658 -2.97 -14.77 -5.52
N PRO A 659 -4.19 -14.22 -5.33
CA PRO A 659 -4.46 -12.80 -5.52
C PRO A 659 -3.46 -11.87 -4.81
N LYS A 660 -3.18 -12.08 -3.51
CA LYS A 660 -2.25 -11.24 -2.74
C LYS A 660 -0.84 -11.24 -3.30
N VAL A 661 -0.27 -12.42 -3.56
CA VAL A 661 1.06 -12.53 -4.15
C VAL A 661 1.12 -11.86 -5.53
N LEU A 662 0.06 -11.98 -6.34
CA LEU A 662 -0.02 -11.31 -7.64
C LEU A 662 -0.13 -9.78 -7.51
N HIS A 663 -0.93 -9.25 -6.58
CA HIS A 663 -0.98 -7.80 -6.30
C HIS A 663 0.38 -7.27 -5.88
N LEU A 664 1.04 -7.93 -4.92
CA LEU A 664 2.37 -7.54 -4.43
C LEU A 664 3.43 -7.63 -5.53
N SER A 665 3.36 -8.65 -6.40
CA SER A 665 4.25 -8.75 -7.57
C SER A 665 4.07 -7.58 -8.54
N VAL A 666 2.82 -7.18 -8.84
CA VAL A 666 2.52 -6.04 -9.73
C VAL A 666 2.98 -4.71 -9.14
N VAL A 667 2.97 -4.54 -7.82
CA VAL A 667 3.53 -3.36 -7.15
C VAL A 667 5.03 -3.49 -6.82
N ASP A 668 5.77 -4.39 -7.48
CA ASP A 668 7.24 -4.48 -7.38
C ASP A 668 7.74 -4.93 -5.98
N TYR A 669 7.03 -5.88 -5.36
CA TYR A 669 7.54 -6.75 -4.28
C TYR A 669 7.72 -8.19 -4.79
N PRO A 670 8.92 -8.58 -5.26
CA PRO A 670 9.15 -9.92 -5.84
C PRO A 670 9.36 -11.02 -4.78
N PHE A 671 9.79 -10.65 -3.57
CA PHE A 671 10.11 -11.58 -2.49
C PHE A 671 9.03 -11.51 -1.42
N VAL A 672 8.03 -12.41 -1.55
CA VAL A 672 6.86 -12.47 -0.67
C VAL A 672 6.85 -13.79 0.10
N ASN A 673 6.71 -13.72 1.43
CA ASN A 673 6.36 -14.87 2.26
C ASN A 673 4.83 -15.03 2.28
N PRO A 674 4.26 -16.12 1.72
CA PRO A 674 2.81 -16.31 1.60
C PRO A 674 2.10 -16.66 2.91
N GLY A 675 2.82 -16.68 4.03
CA GLY A 675 2.31 -17.11 5.33
C GLY A 675 2.50 -18.61 5.57
N PRO A 676 2.27 -19.07 6.82
CA PRO A 676 2.53 -20.45 7.20
C PRO A 676 1.61 -21.45 6.48
N VAL A 677 2.18 -22.60 6.11
CA VAL A 677 1.44 -23.74 5.53
C VAL A 677 0.32 -24.17 6.47
N GLY A 678 -0.89 -24.25 5.92
CA GLY A 678 -2.11 -24.55 6.67
C GLY A 678 -2.76 -23.36 7.36
N GLY A 679 -2.12 -22.17 7.34
CA GLY A 679 -2.57 -20.98 8.07
C GLY A 679 -2.41 -21.09 9.59
N VAL A 680 -2.96 -20.11 10.31
CA VAL A 680 -3.00 -20.07 11.77
C VAL A 680 -4.36 -20.63 12.26
N PRO A 681 -4.40 -21.70 13.07
CA PRO A 681 -5.65 -22.23 13.60
C PRO A 681 -6.23 -21.30 14.68
N SER A 682 -7.56 -21.24 14.78
CA SER A 682 -8.25 -20.39 15.76
C SER A 682 -7.85 -20.72 17.21
N ASP A 683 -7.80 -22.01 17.53
CA ASP A 683 -7.31 -22.51 18.81
C ASP A 683 -5.95 -23.18 18.61
N SER A 684 -4.92 -22.70 19.30
CA SER A 684 -3.52 -23.04 19.01
C SER A 684 -3.09 -24.46 19.44
N GLY A 685 -4.04 -25.32 19.84
CA GLY A 685 -3.84 -26.76 20.05
C GLY A 685 -4.48 -27.65 18.98
N ILE A 686 -5.19 -27.09 18.00
CA ILE A 686 -5.87 -27.85 16.94
C ILE A 686 -4.92 -28.02 15.73
N LEU A 687 -4.69 -29.27 15.33
CA LEU A 687 -4.01 -29.57 14.07
C LEU A 687 -4.91 -29.18 12.89
N VAL A 688 -4.34 -28.50 11.89
CA VAL A 688 -5.08 -28.13 10.67
C VAL A 688 -5.61 -29.40 9.98
N GLN A 689 -6.80 -29.34 9.38
CA GLN A 689 -7.34 -30.47 8.61
C GLN A 689 -6.31 -30.92 7.57
N PHE A 690 -5.95 -32.20 7.61
CA PHE A 690 -4.83 -32.73 6.82
C PHE A 690 -4.92 -32.36 5.32
N GLU A 691 -6.08 -32.51 4.70
CA GLU A 691 -6.24 -32.17 3.27
C GLU A 691 -5.96 -30.69 2.98
N LEU A 692 -6.50 -29.78 3.81
CA LEU A 692 -6.25 -28.34 3.71
C LEU A 692 -4.76 -28.05 3.85
N TYR A 693 -4.09 -28.64 4.84
CA TYR A 693 -2.64 -28.50 5.06
C TYR A 693 -1.83 -28.96 3.83
N VAL A 694 -2.18 -30.11 3.23
CA VAL A 694 -1.49 -30.59 2.02
C VAL A 694 -1.70 -29.67 0.83
N ARG A 695 -2.94 -29.22 0.56
CA ARG A 695 -3.20 -28.29 -0.56
C ARG A 695 -2.46 -26.96 -0.38
N TRP A 696 -2.34 -26.49 0.86
CA TRP A 696 -1.57 -25.30 1.20
C TRP A 696 -0.08 -25.48 0.97
N TRP A 697 0.48 -26.65 1.31
CA TRP A 697 1.89 -26.95 1.05
C TRP A 697 2.17 -27.08 -0.45
N GLN A 698 1.30 -27.76 -1.21
CA GLN A 698 1.40 -27.83 -2.67
C GLN A 698 1.44 -26.42 -3.27
N LEU A 699 0.54 -25.51 -2.84
CA LEU A 699 0.57 -24.11 -3.27
C LEU A 699 1.89 -23.42 -2.90
N ASN A 700 2.28 -23.44 -1.62
CA ASN A 700 3.47 -22.72 -1.14
C ASN A 700 4.78 -23.24 -1.78
N THR A 701 4.81 -24.47 -2.28
CA THR A 701 5.96 -25.03 -3.02
C THR A 701 6.26 -24.26 -4.31
N PHE A 702 5.25 -23.65 -4.93
CA PHE A 702 5.39 -22.81 -6.12
C PHE A 702 5.47 -21.29 -5.83
N LEU A 703 5.50 -20.91 -4.54
CA LEU A 703 5.65 -19.52 -4.10
C LEU A 703 7.08 -19.24 -3.61
N PRO A 704 7.49 -17.96 -3.44
CA PRO A 704 8.89 -17.61 -3.22
C PRO A 704 9.51 -18.23 -1.96
N MET A 705 8.73 -18.36 -0.88
CA MET A 705 9.17 -18.82 0.43
C MET A 705 8.25 -19.91 0.98
N LEU A 706 8.84 -20.93 1.62
CA LEU A 706 8.10 -21.97 2.32
C LEU A 706 8.19 -21.73 3.84
N HIS A 707 7.06 -21.59 4.51
CA HIS A 707 6.98 -21.22 5.92
C HIS A 707 6.08 -22.22 6.66
N PHE A 708 6.53 -22.77 7.79
CA PHE A 708 5.79 -23.69 8.64
C PHE A 708 5.58 -23.10 10.03
N LEU A 709 4.34 -23.18 10.53
CA LEU A 709 4.00 -22.96 11.94
C LEU A 709 3.81 -24.31 12.66
N GLN A 710 3.01 -25.19 12.06
CA GLN A 710 2.89 -26.61 12.46
C GLN A 710 3.83 -27.44 11.57
N PRO A 711 4.82 -28.18 12.13
CA PRO A 711 5.65 -29.06 11.32
C PRO A 711 4.87 -30.29 10.84
N PRO A 712 5.19 -30.85 9.66
CA PRO A 712 4.44 -31.96 9.08
C PRO A 712 4.54 -33.26 9.88
N THR A 713 5.54 -33.38 10.76
CA THR A 713 5.75 -34.48 11.71
C THR A 713 4.62 -34.66 12.73
N LEU A 714 3.78 -33.64 12.94
CA LEU A 714 2.58 -33.73 13.78
C LEU A 714 1.48 -34.63 13.16
N TYR A 715 1.57 -34.95 11.87
CA TYR A 715 0.64 -35.85 11.19
C TYR A 715 1.14 -37.31 11.15
N PRO A 716 0.24 -38.31 11.11
CA PRO A 716 0.63 -39.72 11.03
C PRO A 716 1.56 -40.05 9.86
N LEU A 717 2.58 -40.89 10.09
CA LEU A 717 3.66 -41.14 9.13
C LEU A 717 3.17 -41.60 7.74
N THR A 718 2.12 -42.41 7.67
CA THR A 718 1.48 -42.86 6.42
C THR A 718 0.99 -41.70 5.55
N LYS A 719 0.49 -40.64 6.20
CA LYS A 719 0.05 -39.41 5.57
C LYS A 719 1.23 -38.51 5.19
N VAL A 720 2.26 -38.41 6.04
CA VAL A 720 3.46 -37.61 5.76
C VAL A 720 4.25 -38.15 4.56
N THR A 721 4.40 -39.46 4.43
CA THR A 721 5.07 -40.07 3.27
C THR A 721 4.34 -39.78 1.96
N LEU A 722 3.00 -39.77 1.98
CA LEU A 722 2.21 -39.35 0.81
C LEU A 722 2.53 -37.91 0.41
N ILE A 723 2.66 -36.98 1.37
CA ILE A 723 3.01 -35.58 1.04
C ILE A 723 4.39 -35.48 0.39
N TYR A 724 5.40 -36.13 0.97
CA TYR A 724 6.75 -36.12 0.38
C TYR A 724 6.75 -36.72 -1.04
N ILE A 725 5.93 -37.73 -1.31
CA ILE A 725 5.76 -38.26 -2.67
C ILE A 725 5.11 -37.21 -3.57
N PHE A 726 3.96 -36.62 -3.22
CA PHE A 726 3.29 -35.62 -4.07
C PHE A 726 4.16 -34.37 -4.33
N VAL A 727 4.73 -33.78 -3.28
CA VAL A 727 5.60 -32.60 -3.38
C VAL A 727 6.89 -32.90 -4.17
N SER A 728 7.40 -34.13 -4.12
CA SER A 728 8.59 -34.52 -4.91
C SER A 728 8.28 -35.01 -6.33
N PHE A 729 7.02 -35.30 -6.67
CA PHE A 729 6.58 -35.66 -8.03
C PHE A 729 6.04 -34.45 -8.83
N GLU A 730 5.63 -33.39 -8.16
CA GLU A 730 5.23 -32.11 -8.77
C GLU A 730 6.42 -31.13 -8.98
N LEU A 731 7.66 -31.54 -8.62
CA LEU A 731 8.94 -30.81 -8.72
C LEU A 731 9.96 -31.45 -9.68
#